data_AF-A0A7K7JPZ9-F1
#
_entry.id   AF-A0A7K7JPZ9-F1
#
_cell.length_a   1.000
_cell.length_b   1.000
_cell.length_c   1.000
_cell.angle_alpha   90.00
_cell.angle_beta   90.00
_cell.angle_gamma   90.00
#
_symmetry.space_group_name_H-M   'P 1'
#
loop_
_entity.id
_entity.type
_entity.pdbx_description
1 polymer ?
#
loop_
_entity_poly.entity_id
_entity_poly.type
_entity_poly.pdbx_seq_one_letter_code
_entity_poly.pdbx_strand_id
1 'polypeptide(L)'
;EVGAWTYHYSDQGDYTWEQARNFCQTFFTDLVAIQNQQEIEYLNKSLPFHGRYYWIGLRKLGGIWTWVGTGKVLSKEAENWALGEPNNRRSNQDCVEIYIQRPQQAGKWNDEPCNRKKKALCYQASCQPFLCSQRGECVETIGSYRCDCYPGFHGPECTDVVQCAKLEPKGVPMNCSHPYGDFSYNSTCEFGCHEGFERRGVGMLRCLPSQEWSANIPTCTAVTCPVLRAPENGELNCFHLHGDFTFGSTCAFSCQKGFVLKGPESRECTAMGIWTGDATRCEAFACPVLSAPDQGEIHCSHLHGNFTYGSTCAFSCRTGFALVGVQSRECTALGTWTGNTPHCEAVTCPVLRAPEKGELNCSHVHGDFTFGSACAFSCQTGFVLKGPESRECTATGIWTGDATRCEAVTCPVLRAPEKGELNCSHIHGNFTFGSSCAFSCQKGFVLMGPESRECTAMGIWTGDATRCEAIACPVLSAPDQGEMHCSHLHGNFSYGSMCAFSCQTGFALVGVQSRECTALGTWTGNTPHCEAVTCPVLRATEKGELNCSHLHGEFTFGSTCAFSCQTGFVLMGSDSRKCTATGTWTGDAPLCEGRASATAQAIKCSALTTPKMGRAACFHIHGDFTFGSTCTFSCQKGFVLKGPESRECTALGTWTGDPTHCKAISCPVLSSPSRGQLTCSHVHGNFTYNSTCIFSCEEGFVRMGAEMLHCEATGNWTRDPPVCAG
;
A
#
# COMPACT_ATOMS: atom_id res chain seq x y z
N GLU A 1 6.98 -13.53 -153.56
CA GLU A 1 7.74 -14.79 -153.62
C GLU A 1 8.59 -14.85 -152.38
N VAL A 2 8.40 -15.88 -151.56
CA VAL A 2 9.20 -16.06 -150.35
C VAL A 2 10.57 -16.53 -150.82
N GLY A 3 11.63 -15.80 -150.46
CA GLY A 3 13.00 -16.27 -150.65
C GLY A 3 13.10 -17.60 -149.93
N ALA A 4 13.38 -18.66 -150.68
CA ALA A 4 13.51 -20.00 -150.18
C ALA A 4 14.95 -20.46 -150.37
N TRP A 5 15.45 -21.33 -149.48
CA TRP A 5 16.73 -21.99 -149.70
C TRP A 5 16.66 -22.71 -151.05
N THR A 6 17.41 -22.21 -152.02
CA THR A 6 17.39 -22.70 -153.40
C THR A 6 18.80 -23.09 -153.83
N TYR A 7 18.87 -24.11 -154.69
CA TYR A 7 20.12 -24.66 -155.18
C TYR A 7 20.29 -24.31 -156.65
N HIS A 8 21.50 -23.87 -156.98
CA HIS A 8 21.84 -23.38 -158.31
C HIS A 8 23.16 -24.00 -158.74
N TYR A 9 23.39 -24.16 -160.04
CA TYR A 9 24.65 -24.68 -160.54
C TYR A 9 25.17 -23.84 -161.71
N SER A 10 26.46 -23.95 -161.99
CA SER A 10 27.10 -23.12 -163.01
C SER A 10 26.80 -23.62 -164.43
N ASP A 11 26.07 -22.85 -165.25
CA ASP A 11 25.67 -23.31 -166.59
C ASP A 11 26.81 -23.25 -167.62
N GLN A 12 27.70 -22.26 -167.54
CA GLN A 12 28.61 -21.88 -168.64
C GLN A 12 30.01 -22.52 -168.62
N GLY A 13 30.34 -23.39 -167.66
CA GLY A 13 31.62 -24.09 -167.65
C GLY A 13 31.90 -24.92 -166.40
N ASP A 14 33.09 -25.52 -166.35
CA ASP A 14 33.64 -26.23 -165.20
C ASP A 14 34.79 -25.42 -164.57
N TYR A 15 34.78 -25.32 -163.24
CA TYR A 15 35.64 -24.46 -162.44
C TYR A 15 36.51 -25.27 -161.47
N THR A 16 37.70 -24.77 -161.13
CA THR A 16 38.42 -25.24 -159.93
C THR A 16 37.60 -24.94 -158.68
N TRP A 17 37.87 -25.59 -157.55
CA TRP A 17 37.04 -25.38 -156.35
C TRP A 17 37.02 -23.91 -155.89
N GLU A 18 38.17 -23.22 -155.92
CA GLU A 18 38.26 -21.77 -155.60
C GLU A 18 37.46 -20.91 -156.60
N GLN A 19 37.51 -21.24 -157.89
CA GLN A 19 36.72 -20.56 -158.91
C GLN A 19 35.21 -20.83 -158.73
N ALA A 20 34.84 -22.05 -158.38
CA ALA A 20 33.46 -22.46 -158.12
C ALA A 20 32.89 -21.72 -156.91
N ARG A 21 33.70 -21.58 -155.84
CA ARG A 21 33.32 -20.78 -154.67
C ARG A 21 33.10 -19.31 -155.01
N ASN A 22 34.04 -18.71 -155.72
CA ASN A 22 33.92 -17.31 -156.12
C ASN A 22 32.68 -17.06 -156.99
N PHE A 23 32.37 -17.99 -157.91
CA PHE A 23 31.12 -17.96 -158.67
C PHE A 23 29.90 -17.98 -157.75
N CYS A 24 29.84 -18.93 -156.80
CA CYS A 24 28.71 -19.02 -155.89
C CYS A 24 28.55 -17.81 -154.99
N GLN A 25 29.64 -17.19 -154.51
CA GLN A 25 29.58 -15.99 -153.68
C GLN A 25 29.23 -14.72 -154.46
N THR A 26 29.49 -14.70 -155.78
CA THR A 26 29.18 -13.54 -156.62
C THR A 26 27.70 -13.49 -156.97
N PHE A 27 27.09 -14.64 -157.24
CA PHE A 27 25.71 -14.70 -157.75
C PHE A 27 24.69 -15.27 -156.75
N PHE A 28 25.15 -15.97 -155.72
CA PHE A 28 24.32 -16.63 -154.70
C PHE A 28 24.93 -16.41 -153.30
N THR A 29 24.64 -17.26 -152.32
CA THR A 29 25.21 -17.15 -150.97
C THR A 29 26.62 -17.73 -150.89
N ASP A 30 26.80 -19.03 -151.16
CA ASP A 30 28.12 -19.68 -151.26
C ASP A 30 27.95 -21.08 -151.92
N LEU A 31 29.02 -21.87 -152.00
CA LEU A 31 28.93 -23.29 -152.33
C LEU A 31 28.03 -24.02 -151.33
N VAL A 32 27.25 -25.00 -151.83
CA VAL A 32 26.27 -25.74 -151.04
C VAL A 32 26.85 -26.30 -149.75
N ALA A 33 26.17 -26.01 -148.65
CA ALA A 33 26.38 -26.62 -147.35
C ALA A 33 25.22 -27.56 -147.03
N ILE A 34 25.47 -28.86 -147.11
CA ILE A 34 24.43 -29.89 -146.93
C ILE A 34 24.22 -30.14 -145.44
N GLN A 35 22.97 -30.03 -144.99
CA GLN A 35 22.58 -30.09 -143.59
C GLN A 35 22.14 -31.48 -143.13
N ASN A 36 21.51 -32.27 -144.01
CA ASN A 36 20.96 -33.58 -143.67
C ASN A 36 20.83 -34.49 -144.90
N GLN A 37 20.48 -35.77 -144.70
CA GLN A 37 20.32 -36.74 -145.80
C GLN A 37 19.19 -36.39 -146.78
N GLN A 38 18.10 -35.77 -146.32
CA GLN A 38 16.98 -35.41 -147.20
C GLN A 38 17.41 -34.39 -148.26
N GLU A 39 18.27 -33.44 -147.88
CA GLU A 39 18.87 -32.47 -148.80
C GLU A 39 19.75 -33.16 -149.86
N ILE A 40 20.49 -34.20 -149.49
CA ILE A 40 21.30 -34.98 -150.46
C ILE A 40 20.42 -35.68 -151.47
N GLU A 41 19.36 -36.34 -151.00
CA GLU A 41 18.38 -37.00 -151.87
C GLU A 41 17.73 -35.99 -152.82
N TYR A 42 17.36 -34.82 -152.29
CA TYR A 42 16.79 -33.72 -153.06
C TYR A 42 17.76 -33.22 -154.14
N LEU A 43 19.02 -32.94 -153.78
CA LEU A 43 20.06 -32.50 -154.72
C LEU A 43 20.31 -33.53 -155.82
N ASN A 44 20.43 -34.81 -155.44
CA ASN A 44 20.66 -35.90 -156.37
C ASN A 44 19.49 -36.11 -157.34
N LYS A 45 18.25 -35.88 -156.90
CA LYS A 45 17.05 -35.97 -157.75
C LYS A 45 16.89 -34.75 -158.66
N SER A 46 17.21 -33.55 -158.16
CA SER A 46 16.86 -32.28 -158.80
C SER A 46 17.93 -31.77 -159.77
N LEU A 47 19.19 -32.15 -159.59
CA LEU A 47 20.29 -31.73 -160.44
C LEU A 47 20.54 -32.72 -161.60
N PRO A 48 20.92 -32.23 -162.79
CA PRO A 48 21.19 -33.11 -163.93
C PRO A 48 22.53 -33.84 -163.77
N PHE A 49 22.62 -35.06 -164.33
CA PHE A 49 23.89 -35.80 -164.43
C PHE A 49 24.97 -34.98 -165.14
N HIS A 50 26.19 -34.94 -164.58
CA HIS A 50 27.34 -34.30 -165.19
C HIS A 50 28.58 -35.20 -165.10
N GLY A 51 29.23 -35.44 -166.24
CA GLY A 51 30.34 -36.41 -166.33
C GLY A 51 31.59 -36.07 -165.51
N ARG A 52 31.75 -34.81 -165.06
CA ARG A 52 32.84 -34.39 -164.14
C ARG A 52 32.37 -34.03 -162.73
N TYR A 53 31.12 -34.32 -162.41
CA TYR A 53 30.50 -34.09 -161.11
C TYR A 53 30.42 -32.59 -160.73
N TYR A 54 30.05 -32.33 -159.48
CA TYR A 54 29.83 -30.99 -158.91
C TYR A 54 30.68 -30.76 -157.67
N TRP A 55 31.18 -29.54 -157.49
CA TRP A 55 31.82 -29.10 -156.26
C TRP A 55 30.78 -28.72 -155.21
N ILE A 56 30.96 -29.22 -153.98
CA ILE A 56 30.21 -28.78 -152.80
C ILE A 56 31.12 -27.96 -151.87
N GLY A 57 30.51 -27.24 -150.93
CA GLY A 57 31.21 -26.34 -150.01
C GLY A 57 31.95 -27.03 -148.88
N LEU A 58 32.05 -28.37 -148.89
CA LEU A 58 32.78 -29.11 -147.87
C LEU A 58 34.29 -29.09 -148.19
N ARG A 59 35.10 -28.64 -147.23
CA ARG A 59 36.55 -28.56 -147.36
C ARG A 59 37.23 -29.02 -146.08
N LYS A 60 38.41 -29.64 -146.20
CA LYS A 60 39.24 -30.01 -145.05
C LYS A 60 40.05 -28.80 -144.60
N LEU A 61 39.74 -28.26 -143.42
CA LEU A 61 40.43 -27.12 -142.82
C LEU A 61 41.00 -27.55 -141.47
N GLY A 62 42.32 -27.46 -141.28
CA GLY A 62 42.97 -27.87 -140.02
C GLY A 62 42.73 -29.34 -139.63
N GLY A 63 42.50 -30.22 -140.61
CA GLY A 63 42.18 -31.65 -140.40
C GLY A 63 40.69 -31.97 -140.23
N ILE A 64 39.81 -30.96 -140.15
CA ILE A 64 38.37 -31.11 -139.90
C ILE A 64 37.57 -30.74 -141.16
N TRP A 65 36.59 -31.58 -141.53
CA TRP A 65 35.67 -31.30 -142.63
C TRP A 65 34.67 -30.21 -142.23
N THR A 66 34.75 -29.08 -142.91
CA THR A 66 33.98 -27.86 -142.58
C THR A 66 33.25 -27.34 -143.81
N TRP A 67 31.99 -26.96 -143.64
CA TRP A 67 31.21 -26.29 -144.66
C TRP A 67 31.63 -24.81 -144.73
N VAL A 68 32.32 -24.43 -145.79
CA VAL A 68 32.95 -23.10 -145.87
C VAL A 68 31.93 -21.95 -145.94
N GLY A 69 30.71 -22.22 -146.39
CA GLY A 69 29.64 -21.22 -146.54
C GLY A 69 28.86 -20.92 -145.25
N THR A 70 28.85 -21.84 -144.29
CA THR A 70 28.13 -21.67 -143.00
C THR A 70 29.06 -21.66 -141.80
N GLY A 71 30.34 -22.04 -141.98
CA GLY A 71 31.31 -22.21 -140.91
C GLY A 71 31.04 -23.42 -140.00
N LYS A 72 30.00 -24.21 -140.29
CA LYS A 72 29.63 -25.38 -139.49
C LYS A 72 30.52 -26.59 -139.82
N VAL A 73 30.91 -27.33 -138.79
CA VAL A 73 31.60 -28.62 -138.95
C VAL A 73 30.62 -29.65 -139.51
N LEU A 74 31.11 -30.60 -140.31
CA LEU A 74 30.30 -31.69 -140.84
C LEU A 74 29.60 -32.46 -139.70
N SER A 75 28.27 -32.48 -139.73
CA SER A 75 27.47 -33.28 -138.82
C SER A 75 27.43 -34.74 -139.26
N LYS A 76 27.30 -35.67 -138.30
CA LYS A 76 27.07 -37.09 -138.60
C LYS A 76 25.79 -37.32 -139.43
N GLU A 77 24.78 -36.47 -139.25
CA GLU A 77 23.51 -36.54 -139.98
C GLU A 77 23.67 -36.21 -141.47
N ALA A 78 24.57 -35.29 -141.83
CA ALA A 78 24.83 -34.91 -143.21
C ALA A 78 25.86 -35.81 -143.90
N GLU A 79 26.67 -36.56 -143.15
CA GLU A 79 27.80 -37.32 -143.69
C GLU A 79 27.38 -38.34 -144.77
N ASN A 80 27.98 -38.28 -145.96
CA ASN A 80 27.57 -39.12 -147.09
C ASN A 80 28.71 -39.54 -148.03
N TRP A 81 29.84 -39.96 -147.46
CA TRP A 81 30.97 -40.44 -148.24
C TRP A 81 30.68 -41.69 -149.07
N ALA A 82 31.30 -41.75 -150.24
CA ALA A 82 31.34 -42.94 -151.08
C ALA A 82 32.12 -44.07 -150.42
N LEU A 83 31.88 -45.32 -150.85
CA LEU A 83 32.58 -46.48 -150.32
C LEU A 83 34.09 -46.34 -150.56
N GLY A 84 34.86 -46.29 -149.46
CA GLY A 84 36.30 -46.12 -149.49
C GLY A 84 36.78 -44.66 -149.44
N GLU A 85 35.86 -43.69 -149.37
CA GLU A 85 36.15 -42.26 -149.20
C GLU A 85 35.85 -41.78 -147.77
N PRO A 86 36.48 -40.69 -147.28
CA PRO A 86 37.54 -39.93 -147.94
C PRO A 86 38.90 -40.64 -147.86
N ASN A 87 39.59 -40.77 -148.99
CA ASN A 87 40.81 -41.58 -149.11
C ASN A 87 42.13 -40.77 -149.10
N ASN A 88 42.05 -39.45 -149.24
CA ASN A 88 43.18 -38.53 -149.29
C ASN A 88 44.32 -38.97 -150.23
N ARG A 89 43.98 -39.44 -151.44
CA ARG A 89 44.94 -39.86 -152.46
C ARG A 89 45.95 -38.74 -152.75
N ARG A 90 47.24 -39.11 -152.75
CA ARG A 90 48.39 -38.20 -152.97
C ARG A 90 48.53 -37.08 -151.93
N SER A 91 47.86 -37.20 -150.78
CA SER A 91 47.93 -36.25 -149.66
C SER A 91 47.57 -34.81 -150.03
N ASN A 92 46.67 -34.61 -151.00
CA ASN A 92 46.30 -33.27 -151.49
C ASN A 92 44.82 -33.12 -151.87
N GLN A 93 43.95 -33.93 -151.27
CA GLN A 93 42.50 -33.91 -151.52
C GLN A 93 41.74 -33.22 -150.38
N ASP A 94 41.73 -31.90 -150.44
CA ASP A 94 41.07 -31.09 -149.40
C ASP A 94 39.67 -30.61 -149.81
N CYS A 95 39.25 -30.83 -151.05
CA CYS A 95 37.97 -30.38 -151.60
C CYS A 95 37.05 -31.54 -151.91
N VAL A 96 35.73 -31.34 -151.82
CA VAL A 96 34.77 -32.45 -151.93
C VAL A 96 33.85 -32.27 -153.13
N GLU A 97 33.70 -33.34 -153.90
CA GLU A 97 32.73 -33.46 -154.97
C GLU A 97 31.54 -34.34 -154.60
N ILE A 98 30.42 -34.17 -155.30
CA ILE A 98 29.21 -34.98 -155.13
C ILE A 98 28.80 -35.69 -156.44
N TYR A 99 28.46 -36.97 -156.31
CA TYR A 99 28.04 -37.83 -157.42
C TYR A 99 26.54 -37.69 -157.74
N ILE A 100 26.17 -36.63 -158.44
CA ILE A 100 24.78 -36.42 -158.90
C ILE A 100 24.40 -37.42 -159.99
N GLN A 101 23.29 -38.14 -159.79
CA GLN A 101 22.66 -39.10 -160.72
C GLN A 101 23.62 -40.15 -161.31
N ARG A 102 24.66 -40.52 -160.56
CA ARG A 102 25.62 -41.55 -160.97
C ARG A 102 24.98 -42.95 -160.89
N PRO A 103 25.18 -43.87 -161.85
CA PRO A 103 24.56 -45.21 -161.83
C PRO A 103 24.85 -46.04 -160.57
N GLN A 104 26.01 -45.81 -159.94
CA GLN A 104 26.39 -46.41 -158.66
C GLN A 104 26.84 -45.31 -157.70
N GLN A 105 26.43 -45.42 -156.43
CA GLN A 105 26.77 -44.48 -155.36
C GLN A 105 26.29 -43.04 -155.64
N ALA A 106 25.07 -42.89 -156.15
CA ALA A 106 24.44 -41.58 -156.37
C ALA A 106 24.30 -40.79 -155.05
N GLY A 107 24.50 -39.48 -155.11
CA GLY A 107 24.50 -38.56 -153.97
C GLY A 107 25.73 -38.65 -153.06
N LYS A 108 26.58 -39.68 -153.22
CA LYS A 108 27.76 -39.89 -152.38
C LYS A 108 28.90 -38.91 -152.70
N TRP A 109 29.79 -38.71 -151.74
CA TRP A 109 30.88 -37.73 -151.82
C TRP A 109 32.25 -38.37 -151.97
N ASN A 110 33.17 -37.61 -152.56
CA ASN A 110 34.56 -38.00 -152.74
C ASN A 110 35.46 -36.79 -152.48
N ASP A 111 36.57 -36.99 -151.77
CA ASP A 111 37.60 -35.97 -151.65
C ASP A 111 38.48 -35.97 -152.91
N GLU A 112 38.77 -34.78 -153.44
CA GLU A 112 39.45 -34.58 -154.72
C GLU A 112 40.36 -33.34 -154.64
N PRO A 113 41.49 -33.28 -155.37
CA PRO A 113 42.34 -32.11 -155.36
C PRO A 113 41.58 -30.91 -155.95
N CYS A 114 41.65 -29.80 -155.23
CA CYS A 114 40.88 -28.58 -155.51
C CYS A 114 41.13 -27.97 -156.90
N ASN A 115 42.20 -28.37 -157.60
CA ASN A 115 42.55 -27.89 -158.93
C ASN A 115 41.80 -28.59 -160.08
N ARG A 116 41.00 -29.63 -159.80
CA ARG A 116 40.13 -30.25 -160.82
C ARG A 116 38.98 -29.34 -161.21
N LYS A 117 38.57 -29.41 -162.48
CA LYS A 117 37.45 -28.59 -163.01
C LYS A 117 36.14 -29.36 -162.95
N LYS A 118 35.14 -28.80 -162.27
CA LYS A 118 33.78 -29.37 -162.08
C LYS A 118 32.73 -28.27 -162.06
N LYS A 119 31.44 -28.63 -162.13
CA LYS A 119 30.35 -27.66 -161.98
C LYS A 119 30.33 -27.09 -160.56
N ALA A 120 30.11 -25.79 -160.41
CA ALA A 120 29.89 -25.19 -159.10
C ALA A 120 28.45 -25.49 -158.67
N LEU A 121 28.25 -26.01 -157.46
CA LEU A 121 26.92 -26.19 -156.88
C LEU A 121 26.76 -25.20 -155.71
N CYS A 122 25.88 -24.22 -155.90
CA CYS A 122 25.66 -23.07 -155.04
C CYS A 122 24.31 -23.15 -154.31
N TYR A 123 24.21 -22.49 -153.16
CA TYR A 123 22.92 -22.24 -152.50
C TYR A 123 22.67 -20.75 -152.31
N GLN A 124 21.39 -20.39 -152.12
CA GLN A 124 20.95 -19.05 -151.73
C GLN A 124 20.14 -19.13 -150.43
N ALA A 125 20.63 -18.52 -149.35
CA ALA A 125 20.02 -18.52 -148.02
C ALA A 125 18.81 -17.57 -147.93
N SER A 126 17.87 -17.88 -147.03
CA SER A 126 16.62 -17.14 -146.85
C SER A 126 16.42 -16.56 -145.46
N CYS A 127 17.03 -17.18 -144.44
CA CYS A 127 16.97 -16.69 -143.07
C CYS A 127 17.70 -15.36 -142.91
N GLN A 128 16.94 -14.34 -142.50
CA GLN A 128 17.42 -13.03 -142.09
C GLN A 128 17.16 -12.81 -140.59
N PRO A 129 17.98 -12.00 -139.89
CA PRO A 129 17.92 -11.87 -138.42
C PRO A 129 16.57 -11.40 -137.85
N PHE A 130 15.72 -10.75 -138.65
CA PHE A 130 14.47 -10.13 -138.20
C PHE A 130 13.21 -10.95 -138.52
N LEU A 131 13.30 -12.04 -139.30
CA LEU A 131 12.13 -12.80 -139.76
C LEU A 131 11.35 -13.50 -138.62
N CYS A 132 12.01 -13.79 -137.51
CA CYS A 132 11.39 -14.38 -136.31
C CYS A 132 11.15 -13.35 -135.21
N SER A 133 10.85 -12.10 -135.60
CA SER A 133 10.55 -10.98 -134.69
C SER A 133 11.63 -10.69 -133.63
N GLN A 134 12.88 -11.12 -133.86
CA GLN A 134 13.97 -11.15 -132.86
C GLN A 134 13.63 -11.92 -131.57
N ARG A 135 12.57 -12.75 -131.62
CA ARG A 135 11.99 -13.52 -130.51
C ARG A 135 12.08 -15.02 -130.76
N GLY A 136 12.93 -15.43 -131.70
CA GLY A 136 13.18 -16.82 -132.06
C GLY A 136 14.35 -16.93 -133.02
N GLU A 137 14.83 -18.15 -133.21
CA GLU A 137 15.88 -18.48 -134.16
C GLU A 137 15.26 -18.90 -135.51
N CYS A 138 15.78 -18.34 -136.61
CA CYS A 138 15.35 -18.74 -137.96
C CYS A 138 16.09 -20.01 -138.38
N VAL A 139 15.32 -21.03 -138.75
CA VAL A 139 15.83 -22.32 -139.21
C VAL A 139 15.43 -22.55 -140.66
N GLU A 140 16.43 -22.81 -141.49
CA GLU A 140 16.27 -23.05 -142.93
C GLU A 140 15.63 -24.43 -143.18
N THR A 141 14.74 -24.51 -144.16
CA THR A 141 14.11 -25.77 -144.61
C THR A 141 14.09 -25.83 -146.14
N ILE A 142 13.86 -27.02 -146.73
CA ILE A 142 13.81 -27.16 -148.20
C ILE A 142 12.65 -26.32 -148.74
N GLY A 143 12.96 -25.27 -149.49
CA GLY A 143 11.92 -24.42 -150.09
C GLY A 143 11.27 -23.39 -149.15
N SER A 144 11.70 -23.25 -147.89
CA SER A 144 11.12 -22.32 -146.90
C SER A 144 12.05 -22.09 -145.69
N TYR A 145 11.64 -21.25 -144.73
CA TYR A 145 12.21 -21.22 -143.38
C TYR A 145 11.11 -21.51 -142.34
N ARG A 146 11.50 -21.76 -141.09
CA ARG A 146 10.63 -21.78 -139.91
C ARG A 146 11.28 -21.02 -138.76
N CYS A 147 10.49 -20.61 -137.77
CA CYS A 147 10.99 -19.95 -136.57
C CYS A 147 10.89 -20.87 -135.35
N ASP A 148 12.01 -21.07 -134.66
CA ASP A 148 12.09 -21.76 -133.37
C ASP A 148 12.05 -20.68 -132.26
N CYS A 149 10.87 -20.44 -131.68
CA CYS A 149 10.63 -19.30 -130.77
C CYS A 149 11.31 -19.43 -129.40
N TYR A 150 11.76 -18.29 -128.87
CA TYR A 150 12.25 -18.18 -127.49
C TYR A 150 11.10 -18.40 -126.49
N PRO A 151 11.40 -18.86 -125.26
CA PRO A 151 10.39 -19.15 -124.26
C PRO A 151 9.46 -17.95 -124.01
N GLY A 152 8.14 -18.21 -124.04
CA GLY A 152 7.10 -17.20 -123.81
C GLY A 152 6.55 -16.55 -125.08
N PHE A 153 7.11 -16.89 -126.25
CA PHE A 153 6.61 -16.49 -127.55
C PHE A 153 6.21 -17.70 -128.39
N HIS A 154 5.21 -17.55 -129.25
CA HIS A 154 4.74 -18.61 -130.15
C HIS A 154 4.17 -18.05 -131.46
N GLY A 155 3.66 -18.94 -132.30
CA GLY A 155 3.18 -18.60 -133.64
C GLY A 155 4.26 -18.73 -134.71
N PRO A 156 3.90 -18.60 -135.99
CA PRO A 156 4.80 -18.86 -137.11
C PRO A 156 5.97 -17.86 -137.21
N GLU A 157 5.80 -16.64 -136.69
CA GLU A 157 6.80 -15.56 -136.70
C GLU A 157 7.24 -15.14 -135.27
N CYS A 158 6.90 -15.93 -134.24
CA CYS A 158 7.17 -15.64 -132.83
C CYS A 158 6.62 -14.29 -132.32
N THR A 159 5.51 -13.83 -132.92
CA THR A 159 4.83 -12.58 -132.57
C THR A 159 3.91 -12.71 -131.37
N ASP A 160 3.29 -13.88 -131.22
CA ASP A 160 2.29 -14.12 -130.19
C ASP A 160 2.98 -14.35 -128.86
N VAL A 161 2.39 -13.83 -127.78
CA VAL A 161 2.95 -13.88 -126.44
C VAL A 161 2.03 -14.73 -125.57
N VAL A 162 2.62 -15.65 -124.80
CA VAL A 162 1.87 -16.45 -123.82
C VAL A 162 1.13 -15.53 -122.85
N GLN A 163 -0.17 -15.76 -122.65
CA GLN A 163 -1.01 -15.00 -121.71
C GLN A 163 -1.37 -15.84 -120.50
N CYS A 164 -1.01 -15.35 -119.30
CA CYS A 164 -1.43 -15.95 -118.04
C CYS A 164 -2.85 -15.51 -117.67
N ALA A 165 -3.50 -16.27 -116.78
CA ALA A 165 -4.82 -15.92 -116.25
C ALA A 165 -4.79 -14.54 -115.57
N LYS A 166 -5.81 -13.71 -115.81
CA LYS A 166 -5.97 -12.42 -115.16
C LYS A 166 -6.08 -12.58 -113.64
N LEU A 167 -5.29 -11.80 -112.89
CA LEU A 167 -5.31 -11.82 -111.42
C LEU A 167 -6.39 -10.88 -110.88
N GLU A 168 -7.26 -11.38 -110.00
CA GLU A 168 -8.31 -10.60 -109.33
C GLU A 168 -8.22 -10.80 -107.80
N PRO A 169 -7.26 -10.15 -107.13
CA PRO A 169 -7.11 -10.27 -105.68
C PRO A 169 -8.25 -9.57 -104.93
N LYS A 170 -8.88 -10.29 -103.99
CA LYS A 170 -9.89 -9.71 -103.09
C LYS A 170 -9.23 -9.10 -101.85
N GLY A 171 -9.28 -7.78 -101.72
CA GLY A 171 -8.81 -7.07 -100.52
C GLY A 171 -7.30 -7.01 -100.33
N VAL A 172 -6.52 -7.29 -101.39
CA VAL A 172 -5.05 -7.19 -101.39
C VAL A 172 -4.63 -6.20 -102.48
N PRO A 173 -3.98 -5.07 -102.13
CA PRO A 173 -3.49 -4.13 -103.14
C PRO A 173 -2.39 -4.79 -103.99
N MET A 174 -2.53 -4.67 -105.31
CA MET A 174 -1.54 -5.17 -106.28
C MET A 174 -1.09 -4.05 -107.23
N ASN A 175 0.18 -4.08 -107.63
CA ASN A 175 0.75 -3.21 -108.63
C ASN A 175 1.46 -4.05 -109.70
N CYS A 176 1.09 -3.90 -110.98
CA CYS A 176 1.56 -4.76 -112.06
C CYS A 176 2.32 -3.98 -113.15
N SER A 177 3.33 -4.63 -113.73
CA SER A 177 4.08 -4.18 -114.90
C SER A 177 3.92 -5.19 -116.03
N HIS A 178 3.55 -4.70 -117.23
CA HIS A 178 3.14 -5.50 -118.38
C HIS A 178 4.01 -5.20 -119.61
N PRO A 179 5.23 -5.75 -119.70
CA PRO A 179 6.18 -5.39 -120.75
C PRO A 179 5.77 -5.82 -122.17
N TYR A 180 4.94 -6.86 -122.30
CA TYR A 180 4.53 -7.43 -123.59
C TYR A 180 3.00 -7.52 -123.76
N GLY A 181 2.24 -6.78 -122.95
CA GLY A 181 0.78 -6.79 -122.91
C GLY A 181 0.22 -7.24 -121.56
N ASP A 182 -1.07 -6.99 -121.35
CA ASP A 182 -1.73 -7.25 -120.07
C ASP A 182 -1.67 -8.74 -119.71
N PHE A 183 -1.09 -9.03 -118.54
CA PHE A 183 -0.91 -10.38 -117.98
C PHE A 183 -0.20 -11.36 -118.94
N SER A 184 0.63 -10.86 -119.86
CA SER A 184 1.43 -11.66 -120.76
C SER A 184 2.73 -12.16 -120.12
N TYR A 185 3.46 -13.03 -120.82
CA TYR A 185 4.80 -13.50 -120.44
C TYR A 185 5.65 -12.35 -119.91
N ASN A 186 6.39 -12.60 -118.83
CA ASN A 186 7.23 -11.62 -118.16
C ASN A 186 6.50 -10.47 -117.44
N SER A 187 5.16 -10.46 -117.42
CA SER A 187 4.40 -9.58 -116.52
C SER A 187 4.75 -9.88 -115.06
N THR A 188 4.96 -8.82 -114.27
CA THR A 188 5.24 -8.93 -112.84
C THR A 188 4.19 -8.16 -112.05
N CYS A 189 3.63 -8.78 -111.01
CA CYS A 189 2.67 -8.16 -110.11
C CYS A 189 3.18 -8.25 -108.67
N GLU A 190 3.36 -7.10 -108.03
CA GLU A 190 3.75 -6.97 -106.63
C GLU A 190 2.54 -6.77 -105.73
N PHE A 191 2.47 -7.51 -104.63
CA PHE A 191 1.36 -7.53 -103.69
C PHE A 191 1.77 -6.93 -102.34
N GLY A 192 1.00 -5.97 -101.86
CA GLY A 192 1.12 -5.38 -100.52
C GLY A 192 -0.04 -5.79 -99.61
N CYS A 193 0.13 -5.59 -98.30
CA CYS A 193 -0.98 -5.67 -97.34
C CYS A 193 -1.19 -4.30 -96.70
N HIS A 194 -2.42 -4.03 -96.27
CA HIS A 194 -2.73 -2.85 -95.47
C HIS A 194 -2.06 -2.94 -94.09
N GLU A 195 -1.91 -1.80 -93.42
CA GLU A 195 -1.29 -1.71 -92.10
C GLU A 195 -1.98 -2.66 -91.10
N GLY A 196 -1.18 -3.38 -90.30
CA GLY A 196 -1.66 -4.37 -89.33
C GLY A 196 -1.97 -5.77 -89.91
N PHE A 197 -1.71 -5.99 -91.19
CA PHE A 197 -1.80 -7.30 -91.85
C PHE A 197 -0.47 -7.71 -92.47
N GLU A 198 -0.06 -8.94 -92.24
CA GLU A 198 1.16 -9.54 -92.79
C GLU A 198 0.83 -10.45 -93.98
N ARG A 199 1.70 -10.43 -94.98
CA ARG A 199 1.55 -11.20 -96.23
C ARG A 199 2.03 -12.64 -96.04
N ARG A 200 1.11 -13.59 -96.22
CA ARG A 200 1.39 -15.03 -96.36
C ARG A 200 1.51 -15.40 -97.84
N GLY A 201 2.73 -15.75 -98.26
CA GLY A 201 3.03 -16.15 -99.64
C GLY A 201 4.08 -15.22 -100.28
N VAL A 202 4.34 -15.43 -101.57
CA VAL A 202 5.34 -14.64 -102.29
C VAL A 202 4.82 -13.24 -102.60
N GLY A 203 5.69 -12.24 -102.48
CA GLY A 203 5.32 -10.83 -102.68
C GLY A 203 5.23 -10.39 -104.13
N MET A 204 5.80 -11.16 -105.06
CA MET A 204 5.83 -10.83 -106.47
C MET A 204 5.51 -12.09 -107.30
N LEU A 205 4.52 -11.98 -108.16
CA LEU A 205 4.18 -13.02 -109.13
C LEU A 205 4.70 -12.64 -110.50
N ARG A 206 5.21 -13.63 -111.24
CA ARG A 206 5.69 -13.48 -112.62
C ARG A 206 4.99 -14.47 -113.55
N CYS A 207 4.54 -14.00 -114.70
CA CYS A 207 3.95 -14.87 -115.73
C CYS A 207 5.06 -15.65 -116.46
N LEU A 208 4.99 -16.98 -116.39
CA LEU A 208 5.99 -17.90 -116.92
C LEU A 208 5.66 -18.32 -118.36
N PRO A 209 6.63 -18.87 -119.13
CA PRO A 209 6.39 -19.43 -120.46
C PRO A 209 5.36 -20.57 -120.46
N SER A 210 5.15 -21.22 -119.31
CA SER A 210 4.20 -22.32 -119.13
C SER A 210 2.73 -21.89 -119.07
N GLN A 211 2.44 -20.59 -119.24
CA GLN A 211 1.09 -20.02 -119.09
C GLN A 211 0.59 -19.96 -117.63
N GLU A 212 1.47 -20.24 -116.67
CA GLU A 212 1.17 -20.19 -115.24
C GLU A 212 1.89 -19.03 -114.55
N TRP A 213 1.31 -18.56 -113.45
CA TRP A 213 2.00 -17.65 -112.55
C TRP A 213 3.01 -18.40 -111.70
N SER A 214 4.10 -17.72 -111.33
CA SER A 214 5.16 -18.29 -110.51
C SER A 214 4.71 -18.82 -109.14
N ALA A 215 3.55 -18.39 -108.64
CA ALA A 215 2.89 -18.92 -107.44
C ALA A 215 1.41 -18.47 -107.39
N ASN A 216 0.70 -18.87 -106.33
CA ASN A 216 -0.65 -18.41 -106.03
C ASN A 216 -0.66 -16.99 -105.44
N ILE A 217 -1.80 -16.30 -105.56
CA ILE A 217 -2.03 -14.98 -104.96
C ILE A 217 -1.81 -15.06 -103.43
N PRO A 218 -0.97 -14.18 -102.84
CA PRO A 218 -0.73 -14.18 -101.40
C PRO A 218 -1.96 -13.72 -100.62
N THR A 219 -2.07 -14.16 -99.37
CA THR A 219 -3.14 -13.73 -98.46
C THR A 219 -2.60 -12.74 -97.42
N CYS A 220 -3.42 -11.79 -97.00
CA CYS A 220 -3.09 -10.88 -95.89
C CYS A 220 -3.77 -11.40 -94.62
N THR A 221 -2.98 -11.77 -93.61
CA THR A 221 -3.48 -12.21 -92.30
C THR A 221 -3.16 -11.15 -91.26
N ALA A 222 -4.10 -10.86 -90.36
CA ALA A 222 -3.89 -9.88 -89.30
C ALA A 222 -2.69 -10.29 -88.44
N VAL A 223 -1.84 -9.32 -88.08
CA VAL A 223 -0.65 -9.57 -87.26
C VAL A 223 -1.09 -10.05 -85.88
N THR A 224 -0.48 -11.16 -85.40
CA THR A 224 -0.82 -11.76 -84.11
C THR A 224 0.06 -11.16 -82.99
N CYS A 225 -0.57 -10.70 -81.91
CA CYS A 225 0.11 -10.34 -80.68
C CYS A 225 0.26 -11.55 -79.74
N PRO A 226 1.21 -11.52 -78.78
CA PRO A 226 1.31 -12.54 -77.74
C PRO A 226 0.00 -12.73 -76.99
N VAL A 227 -0.38 -13.98 -76.71
CA VAL A 227 -1.61 -14.30 -75.97
C VAL A 227 -1.56 -13.70 -74.55
N LEU A 228 -2.55 -12.88 -74.20
CA LEU A 228 -2.70 -12.35 -72.84
C LEU A 228 -3.47 -13.33 -71.95
N ARG A 229 -3.11 -13.35 -70.67
CA ARG A 229 -3.80 -14.12 -69.62
C ARG A 229 -4.26 -13.18 -68.53
N ALA A 230 -5.30 -13.58 -67.80
CA ALA A 230 -5.74 -12.86 -66.62
C ALA A 230 -4.59 -12.81 -65.58
N PRO A 231 -4.30 -11.63 -64.99
CA PRO A 231 -3.33 -11.53 -63.92
C PRO A 231 -3.85 -12.27 -62.67
N GLU A 232 -2.93 -12.68 -61.79
CA GLU A 232 -3.29 -13.33 -60.53
C GLU A 232 -4.21 -12.40 -59.69
N ASN A 233 -5.31 -12.94 -59.15
CA ASN A 233 -6.38 -12.18 -58.49
C ASN A 233 -7.04 -11.09 -59.37
N GLY A 234 -7.03 -11.28 -60.69
CA GLY A 234 -7.71 -10.42 -61.65
C GLY A 234 -8.47 -11.18 -62.72
N GLU A 235 -9.19 -10.43 -63.54
CA GLU A 235 -10.03 -10.91 -64.64
C GLU A 235 -9.61 -10.21 -65.94
N LEU A 236 -9.78 -10.92 -67.06
CA LEU A 236 -9.43 -10.46 -68.39
C LEU A 236 -10.63 -10.62 -69.32
N ASN A 237 -11.06 -9.51 -69.92
CA ASN A 237 -12.13 -9.49 -70.90
C ASN A 237 -11.60 -8.93 -72.22
N CYS A 238 -11.54 -9.77 -73.26
CA CYS A 238 -10.99 -9.40 -74.56
C CYS A 238 -12.06 -9.32 -75.64
N PHE A 239 -11.91 -8.36 -76.54
CA PHE A 239 -12.67 -8.18 -77.75
C PHE A 239 -11.75 -8.36 -78.96
N HIS A 240 -12.08 -9.29 -79.85
CA HIS A 240 -11.24 -9.69 -80.99
C HIS A 240 -11.93 -9.36 -82.30
N LEU A 241 -11.35 -8.43 -83.09
CA LEU A 241 -11.96 -7.96 -84.34
C LEU A 241 -11.64 -8.86 -85.55
N HIS A 242 -10.40 -9.32 -85.67
CA HIS A 242 -9.89 -10.06 -86.84
C HIS A 242 -9.39 -11.48 -86.51
N GLY A 243 -9.73 -11.99 -85.33
CA GLY A 243 -9.28 -13.28 -84.78
C GLY A 243 -8.60 -13.12 -83.42
N ASP A 244 -8.45 -14.21 -82.69
CA ASP A 244 -7.95 -14.21 -81.31
C ASP A 244 -6.56 -13.56 -81.20
N PHE A 245 -6.47 -12.53 -80.37
CA PHE A 245 -5.23 -11.76 -80.09
C PHE A 245 -4.54 -11.22 -81.36
N THR A 246 -5.30 -10.84 -82.39
CA THR A 246 -4.79 -10.20 -83.61
C THR A 246 -4.91 -8.68 -83.58
N PHE A 247 -4.28 -7.98 -84.53
CA PHE A 247 -4.33 -6.53 -84.70
C PHE A 247 -5.74 -5.95 -84.48
N GLY A 248 -5.82 -4.90 -83.63
CA GLY A 248 -7.08 -4.28 -83.21
C GLY A 248 -7.83 -5.02 -82.08
N SER A 249 -7.32 -6.16 -81.59
CA SER A 249 -7.85 -6.78 -80.37
C SER A 249 -7.62 -5.88 -79.17
N THR A 250 -8.66 -5.70 -78.34
CA THR A 250 -8.59 -4.90 -77.11
C THR A 250 -8.94 -5.77 -75.91
N CYS A 251 -8.10 -5.77 -74.89
CA CYS A 251 -8.28 -6.55 -73.67
C CYS A 251 -8.34 -5.62 -72.45
N ALA A 252 -9.43 -5.67 -71.70
CA ALA A 252 -9.64 -4.92 -70.47
C ALA A 252 -9.35 -5.79 -69.24
N PHE A 253 -8.74 -5.18 -68.23
CA PHE A 253 -8.31 -5.84 -67.00
C PHE A 253 -9.09 -5.28 -65.80
N SER A 254 -9.52 -6.17 -64.91
CA SER A 254 -10.12 -5.81 -63.63
C SER A 254 -9.53 -6.65 -62.51
N CYS A 255 -9.51 -6.13 -61.29
CA CYS A 255 -9.02 -6.86 -60.12
C CYS A 255 -10.16 -7.34 -59.24
N GLN A 256 -9.96 -8.48 -58.59
CA GLN A 256 -10.90 -8.99 -57.58
C GLN A 256 -10.93 -8.05 -56.36
N LYS A 257 -11.98 -8.16 -55.56
CA LYS A 257 -12.17 -7.32 -54.37
C LYS A 257 -10.94 -7.39 -53.43
N GLY A 258 -10.44 -6.21 -53.05
CA GLY A 258 -9.28 -6.09 -52.16
C GLY A 258 -7.93 -6.02 -52.87
N PHE A 259 -7.94 -6.02 -54.21
CA PHE A 259 -6.77 -5.82 -55.05
C PHE A 259 -6.95 -4.57 -55.93
N VAL A 260 -5.86 -3.83 -56.12
CA VAL A 260 -5.79 -2.63 -56.95
C VAL A 260 -5.04 -2.94 -58.25
N LEU A 261 -5.57 -2.42 -59.36
CA LEU A 261 -4.92 -2.56 -60.66
C LEU A 261 -3.68 -1.65 -60.73
N LYS A 262 -2.53 -2.25 -61.05
CA LYS A 262 -1.29 -1.54 -61.38
C LYS A 262 -0.96 -1.76 -62.85
N GLY A 263 -1.03 -0.67 -63.61
CA GLY A 263 -0.85 -0.68 -65.07
C GLY A 263 -2.06 -0.10 -65.79
N PRO A 264 -2.10 -0.18 -67.12
CA PRO A 264 -3.21 0.32 -67.92
C PRO A 264 -4.50 -0.52 -67.73
N GLU A 265 -5.67 0.11 -67.71
CA GLU A 265 -6.97 -0.59 -67.58
C GLU A 265 -7.33 -1.45 -68.80
N SER A 266 -6.76 -1.11 -69.96
CA SER A 266 -6.92 -1.87 -71.19
C SER A 266 -5.64 -1.83 -72.02
N ARG A 267 -5.45 -2.87 -72.84
CA ARG A 267 -4.34 -2.98 -73.79
C ARG A 267 -4.89 -3.34 -75.16
N GLU A 268 -4.26 -2.80 -76.20
CA GLU A 268 -4.65 -2.98 -77.59
C GLU A 268 -3.49 -3.59 -78.40
N CYS A 269 -3.79 -4.53 -79.30
CA CYS A 269 -2.82 -5.16 -80.17
C CYS A 269 -2.50 -4.25 -81.37
N THR A 270 -1.26 -3.78 -81.43
CA THR A 270 -0.79 -2.83 -82.46
C THR A 270 -0.40 -3.54 -83.76
N ALA A 271 -0.24 -2.75 -84.83
CA ALA A 271 0.19 -3.25 -86.15
C ALA A 271 1.59 -3.91 -86.15
N MET A 272 2.39 -3.66 -85.10
CA MET A 272 3.70 -4.26 -84.90
C MET A 272 3.66 -5.61 -84.17
N GLY A 273 2.49 -6.12 -83.80
CA GLY A 273 2.36 -7.37 -83.05
C GLY A 273 2.73 -7.25 -81.57
N ILE A 274 2.69 -6.04 -81.02
CA ILE A 274 2.92 -5.76 -79.60
C ILE A 274 1.68 -5.12 -78.96
N TRP A 275 1.45 -5.44 -77.69
CA TRP A 275 0.39 -4.80 -76.91
C TRP A 275 0.80 -3.41 -76.44
N THR A 276 -0.14 -2.46 -76.44
CA THR A 276 0.07 -1.14 -75.86
C THR A 276 0.29 -1.22 -74.35
N GLY A 277 1.12 -0.31 -73.81
CA GLY A 277 1.40 -0.19 -72.38
C GLY A 277 2.15 -1.38 -71.78
N ASP A 278 2.47 -1.26 -70.49
CA ASP A 278 3.17 -2.29 -69.71
C ASP A 278 2.22 -3.40 -69.23
N ALA A 279 2.81 -4.47 -68.68
CA ALA A 279 2.04 -5.56 -68.10
C ALA A 279 1.24 -5.10 -66.87
N THR A 280 -0.04 -5.46 -66.83
CA THR A 280 -0.97 -5.17 -65.74
C THR A 280 -0.90 -6.23 -64.67
N ARG A 281 -0.92 -5.83 -63.40
CA ARG A 281 -0.97 -6.75 -62.25
C ARG A 281 -1.94 -6.25 -61.19
N CYS A 282 -2.52 -7.19 -60.45
CA CYS A 282 -3.39 -6.89 -59.30
C CYS A 282 -2.57 -7.04 -58.03
N GLU A 283 -2.38 -5.94 -57.30
CA GLU A 283 -1.68 -5.94 -56.02
C GLU A 283 -2.71 -5.79 -54.89
N ALA A 284 -2.56 -6.54 -53.80
CA ALA A 284 -3.44 -6.38 -52.65
C ALA A 284 -3.32 -4.95 -52.06
N PHE A 285 -4.42 -4.36 -51.62
CA PHE A 285 -4.36 -3.05 -50.95
C PHE A 285 -3.46 -3.12 -49.71
N ALA A 286 -2.47 -2.24 -49.63
CA ALA A 286 -1.59 -2.12 -48.47
C ALA A 286 -2.27 -1.27 -47.40
N CYS A 287 -2.37 -1.81 -46.19
CA CYS A 287 -2.73 -1.05 -45.00
C CYS A 287 -1.50 -0.40 -44.35
N PRO A 288 -1.69 0.67 -43.55
CA PRO A 288 -0.60 1.24 -42.75
C PRO A 288 0.07 0.18 -41.89
N VAL A 289 1.41 0.19 -41.82
CA VAL A 289 2.16 -0.76 -40.98
C VAL A 289 1.79 -0.55 -39.51
N LEU A 290 1.45 -1.63 -38.82
CA LEU A 290 1.15 -1.61 -37.39
C LEU A 290 2.38 -1.99 -36.58
N SER A 291 2.57 -1.32 -35.45
CA SER A 291 3.58 -1.62 -34.45
C SER A 291 2.92 -2.14 -33.17
N ALA A 292 3.70 -2.87 -32.36
CA ALA A 292 3.25 -3.24 -31.02
C ALA A 292 2.96 -1.99 -30.18
N PRO A 293 1.86 -1.96 -29.41
CA PRO A 293 1.62 -0.91 -28.43
C PRO A 293 2.68 -0.97 -27.32
N ASP A 294 2.92 0.15 -26.64
CA ASP A 294 3.83 0.18 -25.49
C ASP A 294 3.37 -0.82 -24.41
N GLN A 295 4.30 -1.54 -23.81
CA GLN A 295 4.04 -2.66 -22.88
C GLN A 295 3.15 -3.78 -23.46
N GLY A 296 3.05 -3.88 -24.79
CA GLY A 296 2.32 -4.93 -25.48
C GLY A 296 3.12 -5.65 -26.57
N GLU A 297 2.46 -6.60 -27.20
CA GLU A 297 2.96 -7.45 -28.27
C GLU A 297 1.92 -7.49 -29.40
N ILE A 298 2.40 -7.64 -30.63
CA ILE A 298 1.57 -7.77 -31.82
C ILE A 298 1.97 -9.05 -32.57
N HIS A 299 0.97 -9.85 -32.93
CA HIS A 299 1.16 -11.04 -33.74
C HIS A 299 0.28 -10.95 -34.99
N CYS A 300 0.91 -10.83 -36.16
CA CYS A 300 0.22 -10.67 -37.42
C CYS A 300 0.31 -11.93 -38.29
N SER A 301 -0.81 -12.29 -38.93
CA SER A 301 -0.88 -13.24 -40.03
C SER A 301 -1.12 -12.47 -41.34
N HIS A 302 -0.31 -12.76 -42.35
CA HIS A 302 -0.32 -12.06 -43.65
C HIS A 302 -0.66 -13.06 -44.77
N LEU A 303 -1.78 -12.83 -45.47
CA LEU A 303 -2.24 -13.75 -46.52
C LEU A 303 -1.68 -13.41 -47.91
N HIS A 304 -1.68 -12.12 -48.28
CA HIS A 304 -1.29 -11.65 -49.62
C HIS A 304 -0.06 -10.73 -49.62
N GLY A 305 0.72 -10.76 -48.53
CA GLY A 305 1.89 -9.90 -48.29
C GLY A 305 1.80 -9.10 -47.00
N ASN A 306 2.93 -8.55 -46.53
CA ASN A 306 3.00 -7.86 -45.24
C ASN A 306 2.05 -6.66 -45.16
N PHE A 307 1.15 -6.68 -44.18
CA PHE A 307 0.15 -5.65 -43.91
C PHE A 307 -0.76 -5.32 -45.12
N THR A 308 -1.06 -6.32 -45.96
CA THR A 308 -1.99 -6.19 -47.10
C THR A 308 -3.39 -6.73 -46.79
N TYR A 309 -4.36 -6.50 -47.68
CA TYR A 309 -5.74 -6.98 -47.57
C TYR A 309 -5.83 -8.43 -47.07
N GLY A 310 -6.68 -8.66 -46.08
CA GLY A 310 -6.83 -9.96 -45.39
C GLY A 310 -5.79 -10.24 -44.30
N SER A 311 -4.80 -9.35 -44.09
CA SER A 311 -3.90 -9.44 -42.93
C SER A 311 -4.68 -9.25 -41.63
N THR A 312 -4.42 -10.10 -40.64
CA THR A 312 -5.03 -10.01 -39.30
C THR A 312 -3.94 -9.86 -38.25
N CYS A 313 -4.02 -8.83 -37.41
CA CYS A 313 -3.07 -8.60 -36.33
C CYS A 313 -3.79 -8.69 -34.99
N ALA A 314 -3.32 -9.61 -34.13
CA ALA A 314 -3.79 -9.76 -32.76
C ALA A 314 -2.86 -9.01 -31.80
N PHE A 315 -3.45 -8.39 -30.78
CA PHE A 315 -2.76 -7.60 -29.77
C PHE A 315 -2.91 -8.25 -28.40
N SER A 316 -1.80 -8.26 -27.65
CA SER A 316 -1.76 -8.71 -26.26
C SER A 316 -0.91 -7.74 -25.44
N CYS A 317 -1.20 -7.66 -24.14
CA CYS A 317 -0.40 -6.88 -23.21
C CYS A 317 0.51 -7.78 -22.39
N ARG A 318 1.67 -7.26 -21.98
CA ARG A 318 2.55 -7.95 -21.04
C ARG A 318 1.87 -8.09 -19.67
N THR A 319 2.34 -9.03 -18.87
CA THR A 319 1.83 -9.26 -17.51
C THR A 319 1.79 -7.96 -16.71
N GLY A 320 0.64 -7.68 -16.08
CA GLY A 320 0.43 -6.46 -15.29
C GLY A 320 -0.17 -5.28 -16.07
N PHE A 321 -0.42 -5.46 -17.37
CA PHE A 321 -1.12 -4.49 -18.21
C PHE A 321 -2.36 -5.13 -18.84
N ALA A 322 -3.46 -4.38 -18.91
CA ALA A 322 -4.71 -4.78 -19.52
C ALA A 322 -4.87 -4.12 -20.89
N LEU A 323 -5.38 -4.88 -21.87
CA LEU A 323 -5.64 -4.37 -23.22
C LEU A 323 -6.93 -3.55 -23.22
N VAL A 324 -6.82 -2.28 -23.60
CA VAL A 324 -7.96 -1.39 -23.80
C VAL A 324 -8.21 -1.25 -25.30
N GLY A 325 -9.38 -1.71 -25.75
CA GLY A 325 -9.78 -1.70 -27.17
C GLY A 325 -10.03 -3.09 -27.74
N VAL A 326 -9.88 -3.23 -29.05
CA VAL A 326 -10.14 -4.49 -29.77
C VAL A 326 -8.93 -5.43 -29.73
N GLN A 327 -9.18 -6.73 -29.56
CA GLN A 327 -8.12 -7.75 -29.46
C GLN A 327 -7.46 -8.07 -30.80
N SER A 328 -8.16 -7.86 -31.91
CA SER A 328 -7.61 -8.07 -33.26
C SER A 328 -8.14 -7.01 -34.22
N ARG A 329 -7.31 -6.71 -35.23
CA ARG A 329 -7.64 -5.82 -36.35
C ARG A 329 -7.37 -6.54 -37.66
N GLU A 330 -8.17 -6.24 -38.67
CA GLU A 330 -8.09 -6.83 -40.00
C GLU A 330 -7.90 -5.73 -41.06
N CYS A 331 -7.04 -5.99 -42.05
CA CYS A 331 -6.82 -5.09 -43.17
C CYS A 331 -7.92 -5.26 -44.22
N THR A 332 -8.73 -4.22 -44.40
CA THR A 332 -9.93 -4.25 -45.26
C THR A 332 -9.60 -4.04 -46.74
N ALA A 333 -10.57 -4.31 -47.61
CA ALA A 333 -10.46 -4.13 -49.06
C ALA A 333 -10.27 -2.66 -49.51
N LEU A 334 -10.31 -1.70 -48.57
CA LEU A 334 -10.06 -0.28 -48.81
C LEU A 334 -8.63 0.15 -48.39
N GLY A 335 -7.80 -0.78 -47.92
CA GLY A 335 -6.46 -0.45 -47.43
C GLY A 335 -6.46 0.22 -46.04
N THR A 336 -7.51 0.01 -45.25
CA THR A 336 -7.61 0.52 -43.88
C THR A 336 -7.82 -0.62 -42.89
N TRP A 337 -7.26 -0.50 -41.68
CA TRP A 337 -7.51 -1.43 -40.58
C TRP A 337 -8.88 -1.23 -39.95
N THR A 338 -9.51 -2.31 -39.50
CA THR A 338 -10.74 -2.26 -38.69
C THR A 338 -10.47 -1.64 -37.31
N GLY A 339 -11.41 -0.83 -36.81
CA GLY A 339 -11.34 -0.23 -35.48
C GLY A 339 -10.16 0.74 -35.25
N ASN A 340 -9.99 1.16 -34.00
CA ASN A 340 -8.86 1.99 -33.57
C ASN A 340 -7.71 1.12 -33.04
N THR A 341 -6.50 1.67 -32.97
CA THR A 341 -5.34 0.99 -32.38
C THR A 341 -5.57 0.79 -30.88
N PRO A 342 -5.52 -0.46 -30.35
CA PRO A 342 -5.63 -0.70 -28.92
C PRO A 342 -4.34 -0.32 -28.20
N HIS A 343 -4.43 -0.03 -26.91
CA HIS A 343 -3.28 0.28 -26.06
C HIS A 343 -3.34 -0.50 -24.74
N CYS A 344 -2.19 -0.62 -24.08
CA CYS A 344 -2.05 -1.34 -22.83
C CYS A 344 -2.00 -0.35 -21.67
N GLU A 345 -2.88 -0.52 -20.68
CA GLU A 345 -2.89 0.27 -19.45
C GLU A 345 -2.51 -0.60 -18.26
N ALA A 346 -1.73 -0.05 -17.33
CA ALA A 346 -1.31 -0.80 -16.15
C ALA A 346 -2.55 -1.15 -15.29
N VAL A 347 -2.63 -2.39 -14.81
CA VAL A 347 -3.76 -2.85 -13.99
C VAL A 347 -3.82 -2.05 -12.69
N THR A 348 -4.97 -1.45 -12.39
CA THR A 348 -5.19 -0.62 -11.20
C THR A 348 -5.56 -1.48 -10.00
N CYS A 349 -4.93 -1.24 -8.84
CA CYS A 349 -5.36 -1.78 -7.56
C CYS A 349 -6.25 -0.77 -6.80
N PRO A 350 -7.06 -1.22 -5.82
CA PRO A 350 -7.81 -0.33 -4.95
C PRO A 350 -6.92 0.69 -4.25
N VAL A 351 -7.33 1.96 -4.21
CA VAL A 351 -6.55 3.03 -3.57
C VAL A 351 -6.34 2.72 -2.08
N LEU A 352 -5.07 2.72 -1.64
CA LEU A 352 -4.71 2.57 -0.23
C LEU A 352 -4.72 3.92 0.48
N ARG A 353 -5.07 3.90 1.76
CA ARG A 353 -5.02 5.07 2.65
C ARG A 353 -4.14 4.75 3.86
N ALA A 354 -3.54 5.78 4.43
CA ALA A 354 -2.79 5.64 5.67
C ALA A 354 -3.73 5.12 6.79
N PRO A 355 -3.30 4.10 7.56
CA PRO A 355 -4.05 3.64 8.72
C PRO A 355 -4.13 4.73 9.78
N GLU A 356 -5.13 4.69 10.66
CA GLU A 356 -5.24 5.64 11.76
C GLU A 356 -3.96 5.64 12.61
N LYS A 357 -3.42 6.83 12.92
CA LYS A 357 -2.12 7.01 13.61
C LYS A 357 -0.93 6.36 12.90
N GLY A 358 -1.03 6.12 11.59
CA GLY A 358 0.05 5.69 10.74
C GLY A 358 0.29 6.63 9.56
N GLU A 359 1.38 6.37 8.85
CA GLU A 359 1.79 7.07 7.64
C GLU A 359 1.92 6.05 6.50
N LEU A 360 1.64 6.53 5.29
CA LEU A 360 1.70 5.75 4.06
C LEU A 360 2.66 6.43 3.11
N ASN A 361 3.67 5.71 2.66
CA ASN A 361 4.59 6.17 1.62
C ASN A 361 4.53 5.18 0.44
N CYS A 362 4.08 5.65 -0.71
CA CYS A 362 3.92 4.84 -1.90
C CYS A 362 4.89 5.26 -3.01
N SER A 363 5.51 4.29 -3.66
CA SER A 363 6.19 4.45 -4.93
C SER A 363 5.31 3.94 -6.06
N HIS A 364 5.08 4.78 -7.07
CA HIS A 364 4.22 4.50 -8.21
C HIS A 364 5.07 4.45 -9.47
N VAL A 365 5.20 3.27 -10.08
CA VAL A 365 6.06 3.06 -11.25
C VAL A 365 5.34 3.38 -12.57
N HIS A 366 4.08 2.96 -12.68
CA HIS A 366 3.29 3.04 -13.92
C HIS A 366 2.02 3.91 -13.80
N GLY A 367 1.87 4.62 -12.68
CA GLY A 367 0.68 5.40 -12.33
C GLY A 367 0.24 5.17 -10.88
N ASP A 368 -0.65 6.04 -10.40
CA ASP A 368 -1.12 5.99 -9.01
C ASP A 368 -1.87 4.69 -8.73
N PHE A 369 -1.36 3.91 -7.77
CA PHE A 369 -1.91 2.63 -7.33
C PHE A 369 -2.06 1.58 -8.45
N THR A 370 -1.22 1.61 -9.47
CA THR A 370 -1.19 0.59 -10.55
C THR A 370 -0.20 -0.54 -10.27
N PHE A 371 -0.22 -1.59 -11.10
CA PHE A 371 0.73 -2.71 -11.06
C PHE A 371 2.18 -2.25 -10.83
N GLY A 372 2.86 -2.92 -9.89
CA GLY A 372 4.22 -2.58 -9.47
C GLY A 372 4.30 -1.42 -8.46
N SER A 373 3.18 -0.77 -8.10
CA SER A 373 3.16 0.18 -6.99
C SER A 373 3.48 -0.54 -5.68
N ALA A 374 4.37 0.03 -4.87
CA ALA A 374 4.75 -0.48 -3.56
C ALA A 374 4.49 0.58 -2.49
N CYS A 375 3.68 0.25 -1.50
CA CYS A 375 3.30 1.14 -0.41
C CYS A 375 3.83 0.61 0.91
N ALA A 376 4.70 1.38 1.55
CA ALA A 376 5.25 1.11 2.87
C ALA A 376 4.43 1.82 3.96
N PHE A 377 4.18 1.10 5.05
CA PHE A 377 3.43 1.58 6.20
C PHE A 377 4.36 1.81 7.39
N SER A 378 4.14 2.91 8.10
CA SER A 378 4.81 3.16 9.37
C SER A 378 3.81 3.72 10.38
N CYS A 379 4.09 3.55 11.68
CA CYS A 379 3.23 4.03 12.74
C CYS A 379 3.87 5.23 13.45
N GLN A 380 3.04 6.15 13.91
CA GLN A 380 3.48 7.26 14.76
C GLN A 380 4.06 6.73 16.07
N THR A 381 4.88 7.53 16.73
CA THR A 381 5.51 7.17 18.01
C THR A 381 4.47 6.71 19.03
N GLY A 382 4.73 5.57 19.69
CA GLY A 382 3.83 4.97 20.67
C GLY A 382 2.76 4.04 20.09
N PHE A 383 2.79 3.78 18.78
CA PHE A 383 1.99 2.77 18.11
C PHE A 383 2.89 1.76 17.40
N VAL A 384 2.47 0.50 17.37
CA VAL A 384 3.18 -0.61 16.71
C VAL A 384 2.40 -1.08 15.49
N LEU A 385 3.11 -1.37 14.41
CA LEU A 385 2.51 -1.88 13.18
C LEU A 385 2.07 -3.34 13.37
N LYS A 386 0.82 -3.63 13.05
CA LYS A 386 0.27 -5.00 12.94
C LYS A 386 -0.10 -5.28 11.50
N GLY A 387 0.58 -6.25 10.89
CA GLY A 387 0.45 -6.61 9.48
C GLY A 387 1.78 -6.48 8.74
N PRO A 388 1.77 -6.59 7.41
CA PRO A 388 2.98 -6.46 6.58
C PRO A 388 3.54 -5.02 6.57
N GLU A 389 4.86 -4.85 6.54
CA GLU A 389 5.49 -3.51 6.49
C GLU A 389 5.30 -2.80 5.15
N SER A 390 5.10 -3.55 4.07
CA SER A 390 4.80 -3.05 2.75
C SER A 390 3.78 -3.92 2.03
N ARG A 391 3.05 -3.32 1.10
CA ARG A 391 2.13 -4.02 0.19
C ARG A 391 2.43 -3.61 -1.24
N GLU A 392 2.31 -4.55 -2.16
CA GLU A 392 2.60 -4.36 -3.59
C GLU A 392 1.38 -4.67 -4.44
N CYS A 393 1.13 -3.85 -5.46
CA CYS A 393 0.04 -4.04 -6.40
C CYS A 393 0.41 -5.11 -7.44
N THR A 394 -0.32 -6.23 -7.44
CA THR A 394 -0.05 -7.37 -8.31
C THR A 394 -0.71 -7.24 -9.68
N ALA A 395 -0.31 -8.09 -10.62
CA ALA A 395 -0.84 -8.11 -11.99
C ALA A 395 -2.34 -8.45 -12.07
N THR A 396 -2.94 -8.96 -11.00
CA THR A 396 -4.38 -9.25 -10.90
C THR A 396 -5.20 -8.08 -10.34
N GLY A 397 -4.56 -6.95 -10.01
CA GLY A 397 -5.24 -5.79 -9.42
C GLY A 397 -5.52 -5.93 -7.92
N ILE A 398 -4.80 -6.83 -7.23
CA ILE A 398 -4.95 -7.06 -5.79
C ILE A 398 -3.63 -6.74 -5.09
N TRP A 399 -3.71 -6.08 -3.92
CA TRP A 399 -2.54 -5.83 -3.06
C TRP A 399 -2.07 -7.10 -2.35
N THR A 400 -0.76 -7.29 -2.24
CA THR A 400 -0.18 -8.37 -1.43
C THR A 400 -0.49 -8.20 0.06
N GLY A 401 -0.63 -9.32 0.78
CA GLY A 401 -0.85 -9.35 2.23
C GLY A 401 -2.19 -8.76 2.69
N ASP A 402 -2.44 -8.85 3.99
CA ASP A 402 -3.63 -8.32 4.64
C ASP A 402 -3.51 -6.82 4.96
N ALA A 403 -4.62 -6.20 5.36
CA ALA A 403 -4.63 -4.81 5.79
C ALA A 403 -3.78 -4.58 7.05
N THR A 404 -3.01 -3.49 7.04
CA THR A 404 -2.14 -3.06 8.14
C THR A 404 -2.87 -2.10 9.07
N ARG A 405 -2.59 -2.18 10.38
CA ARG A 405 -3.12 -1.25 11.37
C ARG A 405 -2.07 -0.88 12.41
N CYS A 406 -2.17 0.33 12.96
CA CYS A 406 -1.33 0.79 14.05
C CYS A 406 -2.07 0.61 15.38
N GLU A 407 -1.52 -0.21 16.27
CA GLU A 407 -2.09 -0.42 17.61
C GLU A 407 -1.23 0.27 18.66
N ALA A 408 -1.85 0.93 19.64
CA ALA A 408 -1.10 1.61 20.70
C ALA A 408 -0.28 0.61 21.53
N VAL A 409 0.95 0.97 21.88
CA VAL A 409 1.83 0.13 22.69
C VAL A 409 1.22 -0.08 24.07
N THR A 410 1.12 -1.34 24.51
CA THR A 410 0.53 -1.72 25.81
C THR A 410 1.58 -1.72 26.91
N CYS A 411 1.28 -1.05 28.03
CA CYS A 411 2.04 -1.16 29.27
C CYS A 411 1.47 -2.27 30.19
N PRO A 412 2.26 -2.79 31.15
CA PRO A 412 1.77 -3.71 32.17
C PRO A 412 0.56 -3.13 32.92
N VAL A 413 -0.45 -3.95 33.20
CA VAL A 413 -1.65 -3.50 33.92
C VAL A 413 -1.29 -3.08 35.35
N LEU A 414 -1.64 -1.84 35.73
CA LEU A 414 -1.48 -1.35 37.09
C LEU A 414 -2.68 -1.73 37.96
N ARG A 415 -2.43 -1.93 39.25
CA ARG A 415 -3.45 -2.19 40.28
C ARG A 415 -3.33 -1.15 41.38
N ALA A 416 -4.43 -0.86 42.06
CA ALA A 416 -4.41 0.02 43.21
C ALA A 416 -3.51 -0.56 44.32
N PRO A 417 -2.63 0.25 44.94
CA PRO A 417 -1.85 -0.19 46.09
C PRO A 417 -2.76 -0.50 47.28
N GLU A 418 -2.30 -1.33 48.21
CA GLU A 418 -3.07 -1.64 49.42
C GLU A 418 -3.41 -0.36 50.18
N LYS A 419 -4.69 -0.21 50.59
CA LYS A 419 -5.23 1.02 51.22
C LYS A 419 -5.08 2.30 50.37
N GLY A 420 -4.88 2.14 49.06
CA GLY A 420 -4.95 3.22 48.08
C GLY A 420 -6.03 3.02 47.04
N GLU A 421 -6.23 4.04 46.23
CA GLU A 421 -7.11 4.07 45.08
C GLU A 421 -6.29 4.38 43.82
N LEU A 422 -6.78 3.89 42.68
CA LEU A 422 -6.16 4.08 41.38
C LEU A 422 -7.20 4.66 40.44
N ASN A 423 -6.93 5.84 39.88
CA ASN A 423 -7.76 6.44 38.85
C ASN A 423 -6.94 6.61 37.58
N CYS A 424 -7.34 5.91 36.52
CA CYS A 424 -6.63 5.92 35.25
C CYS A 424 -7.45 6.58 34.15
N SER A 425 -6.79 7.41 33.37
CA SER A 425 -7.29 7.94 32.10
C SER A 425 -6.64 7.16 30.95
N HIS A 426 -7.46 6.61 30.06
CA HIS A 426 -7.02 5.77 28.96
C HIS A 426 -7.40 6.42 27.63
N ILE A 427 -6.42 7.00 26.93
CA ILE A 427 -6.66 7.74 25.68
C ILE A 427 -6.83 6.79 24.48
N HIS A 428 -5.99 5.75 24.40
CA HIS A 428 -5.91 4.85 23.24
C HIS A 428 -6.27 3.39 23.57
N GLY A 429 -6.94 3.16 24.72
CA GLY A 429 -7.30 1.84 25.24
C GLY A 429 -6.67 1.56 26.61
N ASN A 430 -7.16 0.54 27.30
CA ASN A 430 -6.76 0.24 28.68
C ASN A 430 -5.25 -0.03 28.80
N PHE A 431 -4.58 0.78 29.62
CA PHE A 431 -3.13 0.69 29.92
C PHE A 431 -2.24 0.75 28.66
N THR A 432 -2.64 1.54 27.66
CA THR A 432 -1.85 1.78 26.43
C THR A 432 -1.09 3.11 26.49
N PHE A 433 -0.19 3.35 25.53
CA PHE A 433 0.58 4.58 25.38
C PHE A 433 -0.27 5.84 25.59
N GLY A 434 0.22 6.75 26.43
CA GLY A 434 -0.50 7.96 26.84
C GLY A 434 -1.53 7.75 27.95
N SER A 435 -1.72 6.52 28.46
CA SER A 435 -2.50 6.31 29.67
C SER A 435 -1.81 6.97 30.86
N SER A 436 -2.55 7.73 31.66
CA SER A 436 -2.07 8.37 32.88
C SER A 436 -2.90 7.90 34.07
N CYS A 437 -2.22 7.33 35.07
CA CYS A 437 -2.82 6.75 36.27
C CYS A 437 -2.37 7.53 37.50
N ALA A 438 -3.32 8.13 38.20
CA ALA A 438 -3.10 8.85 39.45
C ALA A 438 -3.40 7.95 40.66
N PHE A 439 -2.57 8.08 41.70
CA PHE A 439 -2.67 7.32 42.93
C PHE A 439 -3.08 8.23 44.08
N SER A 440 -3.98 7.74 44.92
CA SER A 440 -4.36 8.40 46.16
C SER A 440 -4.42 7.39 47.30
N CYS A 441 -4.19 7.84 48.53
CA CYS A 441 -4.27 6.99 49.71
C CYS A 441 -5.56 7.27 50.49
N GLN A 442 -6.11 6.21 51.09
CA GLN A 442 -7.25 6.34 51.99
C GLN A 442 -6.86 7.18 53.22
N LYS A 443 -7.87 7.75 53.90
CA LYS A 443 -7.66 8.59 55.08
C LYS A 443 -6.77 7.89 56.12
N GLY A 444 -5.74 8.59 56.59
CA GLY A 444 -4.79 8.09 57.59
C GLY A 444 -3.57 7.36 57.01
N PHE A 445 -3.43 7.32 55.68
CA PHE A 445 -2.27 6.81 54.97
C PHE A 445 -1.66 7.91 54.09
N VAL A 446 -0.33 7.93 53.96
CA VAL A 446 0.42 8.85 53.12
C VAL A 446 0.98 8.12 51.90
N LEU A 447 0.97 8.82 50.75
CA LEU A 447 1.48 8.28 49.49
C LEU A 447 3.02 8.34 49.47
N MET A 448 3.65 7.19 49.24
CA MET A 448 5.10 7.04 49.09
C MET A 448 5.41 6.67 47.63
N GLY A 449 5.99 7.62 46.89
CA GLY A 449 6.29 7.49 45.46
C GLY A 449 5.67 8.63 44.63
N PRO A 450 5.68 8.53 43.29
CA PRO A 450 5.10 9.54 42.41
C PRO A 450 3.56 9.59 42.49
N GLU A 451 2.96 10.77 42.44
CA GLU A 451 1.49 10.94 42.51
C GLU A 451 0.76 10.39 41.28
N SER A 452 1.45 10.31 40.14
CA SER A 452 0.93 9.72 38.91
C SER A 452 2.02 9.02 38.11
N ARG A 453 1.62 8.06 37.28
CA ARG A 453 2.49 7.34 36.35
C ARG A 453 1.86 7.35 34.96
N GLU A 454 2.70 7.47 33.94
CA GLU A 454 2.29 7.54 32.54
C GLU A 454 2.88 6.40 31.71
N CYS A 455 2.10 5.83 30.81
CA CYS A 455 2.54 4.78 29.91
C CYS A 455 3.31 5.37 28.71
N THR A 456 4.60 5.06 28.63
CA THR A 456 5.50 5.59 27.59
C THR A 456 5.41 4.82 26.28
N ALA A 457 5.96 5.39 25.20
CA ALA A 457 6.01 4.75 23.88
C ALA A 457 6.83 3.45 23.85
N MET A 458 7.64 3.20 24.89
CA MET A 458 8.41 1.97 25.05
C MET A 458 7.62 0.85 25.77
N GLY A 459 6.37 1.10 26.17
CA GLY A 459 5.56 0.12 26.90
C GLY A 459 5.93 0.00 28.38
N ILE A 460 6.55 1.03 28.96
CA ILE A 460 6.98 1.07 30.36
C ILE A 460 6.32 2.27 31.05
N TRP A 461 5.89 2.10 32.31
CA TRP A 461 5.36 3.19 33.13
C TRP A 461 6.49 4.09 33.66
N THR A 462 6.27 5.40 33.68
CA THR A 462 7.19 6.36 34.31
C THR A 462 7.27 6.15 35.82
N GLY A 463 8.44 6.44 36.42
CA GLY A 463 8.67 6.39 37.86
C GLY A 463 8.58 4.99 38.50
N ASP A 464 8.86 4.93 39.79
CA ASP A 464 8.82 3.69 40.58
C ASP A 464 7.42 3.36 41.10
N ALA A 465 7.26 2.18 41.70
CA ALA A 465 5.99 1.74 42.28
C ALA A 465 5.61 2.59 43.51
N THR A 466 4.34 3.00 43.55
CA THR A 466 3.74 3.78 44.64
C THR A 466 3.12 2.87 45.69
N ARG A 467 3.23 3.22 46.97
CA ARG A 467 2.57 2.51 48.07
C ARG A 467 2.00 3.49 49.11
N CYS A 468 0.96 3.06 49.81
CA CYS A 468 0.36 3.84 50.90
C CYS A 468 0.86 3.31 52.25
N GLU A 469 1.48 4.18 53.04
CA GLU A 469 1.97 3.83 54.38
C GLU A 469 1.13 4.54 55.44
N ALA A 470 0.84 3.86 56.55
CA ALA A 470 0.04 4.45 57.62
C ALA A 470 0.79 5.62 58.27
N ILE A 471 0.08 6.72 58.54
CA ILE A 471 0.67 7.91 59.16
C ILE A 471 1.13 7.55 60.59
N ALA A 472 2.40 7.81 60.90
CA ALA A 472 2.96 7.56 62.23
C ALA A 472 2.62 8.70 63.19
N CYS A 473 2.22 8.35 64.41
CA CYS A 473 2.13 9.27 65.53
C CYS A 473 3.41 9.20 66.40
N PRO A 474 3.70 10.24 67.20
CA PRO A 474 4.78 10.20 68.18
C PRO A 474 4.67 8.97 69.10
N VAL A 475 5.79 8.31 69.39
CA VAL A 475 5.81 7.16 70.30
C VAL A 475 5.38 7.59 71.70
N LEU A 476 4.47 6.84 72.34
CA LEU A 476 4.04 7.08 73.72
C LEU A 476 4.77 6.13 74.68
N SER A 477 5.03 6.60 75.90
CA SER A 477 5.58 5.82 77.03
C SER A 477 4.61 5.81 78.22
N ALA A 478 4.65 4.74 79.03
CA ALA A 478 3.74 4.60 80.16
C ALA A 478 3.96 5.73 81.18
N PRO A 479 2.89 6.30 81.78
CA PRO A 479 3.02 7.31 82.81
C PRO A 479 3.65 6.72 84.09
N ASP A 480 4.33 7.55 84.88
CA ASP A 480 4.93 7.12 86.14
C ASP A 480 3.85 6.57 87.08
N GLN A 481 4.13 5.42 87.73
CA GLN A 481 3.17 4.66 88.54
C GLN A 481 1.91 4.22 87.77
N GLY A 482 2.00 4.11 86.45
CA GLY A 482 0.95 3.59 85.57
C GLY A 482 1.44 2.56 84.57
N GLU A 483 0.48 1.96 83.87
CA GLU A 483 0.68 0.97 82.83
C GLU A 483 0.03 1.46 81.53
N MET A 484 0.61 1.06 80.39
CA MET A 484 0.06 1.35 79.06
C MET A 484 -0.08 0.06 78.26
N HIS A 485 -1.25 -0.12 77.66
CA HIS A 485 -1.51 -1.20 76.71
C HIS A 485 -1.96 -0.61 75.37
N CYS A 486 -1.22 -0.88 74.30
CA CYS A 486 -1.53 -0.38 72.97
C CYS A 486 -1.96 -1.50 72.02
N SER A 487 -2.96 -1.22 71.19
CA SER A 487 -3.29 -2.01 70.01
C SER A 487 -2.85 -1.26 68.75
N HIS A 488 -2.09 -1.94 67.89
CA HIS A 488 -1.49 -1.36 66.68
C HIS A 488 -2.04 -2.06 65.43
N LEU A 489 -3.01 -1.44 64.76
CA LEU A 489 -3.70 -2.05 63.63
C LEU A 489 -2.90 -2.01 62.31
N HIS A 490 -2.10 -0.95 62.11
CA HIS A 490 -1.39 -0.67 60.85
C HIS A 490 0.12 -0.43 61.05
N GLY A 491 0.68 -0.91 62.16
CA GLY A 491 2.07 -0.71 62.56
C GLY A 491 2.21 0.05 63.88
N ASN A 492 3.39 0.01 64.50
CA ASN A 492 3.63 0.59 65.83
C ASN A 492 3.35 2.09 65.85
N PHE A 493 2.48 2.52 66.76
CA PHE A 493 2.07 3.93 66.96
C PHE A 493 1.60 4.62 65.66
N SER A 494 0.97 3.88 64.75
CA SER A 494 0.43 4.39 63.47
C SER A 494 -1.08 4.70 63.55
N TYR A 495 -1.62 5.35 62.52
CA TYR A 495 -3.04 5.70 62.41
C TYR A 495 -3.98 4.56 62.84
N GLY A 496 -4.93 4.88 63.72
CA GLY A 496 -5.85 3.92 64.31
C GLY A 496 -5.28 3.10 65.48
N SER A 497 -4.01 3.34 65.87
CA SER A 497 -3.47 2.78 67.12
C SER A 497 -4.23 3.36 68.32
N MET A 498 -4.61 2.50 69.26
CA MET A 498 -5.30 2.90 70.50
C MET A 498 -4.49 2.45 71.70
N CYS A 499 -4.10 3.39 72.55
CA CYS A 499 -3.34 3.13 73.77
C CYS A 499 -4.22 3.45 74.98
N ALA A 500 -4.46 2.45 75.82
CA ALA A 500 -5.19 2.57 77.08
C ALA A 500 -4.21 2.70 78.25
N PHE A 501 -4.56 3.55 79.21
CA PHE A 501 -3.76 3.88 80.38
C PHE A 501 -4.50 3.47 81.66
N SER A 502 -3.77 2.89 82.60
CA SER A 502 -4.27 2.55 83.93
C SER A 502 -3.21 2.89 84.98
N CYS A 503 -3.65 3.22 86.19
CA CYS A 503 -2.74 3.49 87.30
C CYS A 503 -2.59 2.26 88.19
N GLN A 504 -1.42 2.13 88.81
CA GLN A 504 -1.17 1.11 89.82
C GLN A 504 -2.03 1.38 91.07
N THR A 505 -2.27 0.33 91.85
CA THR A 505 -3.12 0.40 93.05
C THR A 505 -2.71 1.54 93.98
N GLY A 506 -3.67 2.39 94.37
CA GLY A 506 -3.43 3.54 95.25
C GLY A 506 -3.11 4.85 94.53
N PHE A 507 -3.08 4.83 93.19
CA PHE A 507 -3.04 6.02 92.34
C PHE A 507 -4.29 6.09 91.46
N ALA A 508 -4.83 7.29 91.29
CA ALA A 508 -5.97 7.57 90.41
C ALA A 508 -5.48 8.19 89.10
N LEU A 509 -6.07 7.77 87.97
CA LEU A 509 -5.76 8.31 86.65
C LEU A 509 -6.39 9.70 86.49
N VAL A 510 -5.56 10.70 86.23
CA VAL A 510 -5.98 12.06 85.92
C VAL A 510 -5.80 12.28 84.42
N GLY A 511 -6.93 12.40 83.70
CA GLY A 511 -6.97 12.55 82.24
C GLY A 511 -7.86 11.51 81.56
N VAL A 512 -7.67 11.33 80.26
CA VAL A 512 -8.44 10.37 79.45
C VAL A 512 -7.86 8.96 79.56
N GLN A 513 -8.73 7.95 79.66
CA GLN A 513 -8.33 6.55 79.84
C GLN A 513 -7.72 5.92 78.57
N SER A 514 -8.05 6.44 77.39
CA SER A 514 -7.50 5.97 76.12
C SER A 514 -7.18 7.13 75.19
N ARG A 515 -6.15 6.95 74.37
CA ARG A 515 -5.76 7.86 73.30
C ARG A 515 -5.71 7.10 71.98
N GLU A 516 -6.08 7.77 70.90
CA GLU A 516 -6.12 7.23 69.54
C GLU A 516 -5.20 8.04 68.62
N CYS A 517 -4.43 7.37 67.78
CA CYS A 517 -3.61 8.00 66.75
C CYS A 517 -4.49 8.42 65.57
N THR A 518 -4.63 9.73 65.37
CA THR A 518 -5.50 10.31 64.34
C THR A 518 -4.84 10.37 62.97
N ALA A 519 -5.64 10.63 61.93
CA ALA A 519 -5.17 10.77 60.54
C ALA A 519 -4.25 11.99 60.32
N LEU A 520 -4.09 12.85 61.32
CA LEU A 520 -3.18 14.01 61.28
C LEU A 520 -1.79 13.68 61.85
N GLY A 521 -1.55 12.43 62.28
CA GLY A 521 -0.30 12.04 62.94
C GLY A 521 -0.20 12.52 64.39
N THR A 522 -1.33 12.88 65.01
CA THR A 522 -1.40 13.31 66.42
C THR A 522 -2.28 12.40 67.25
N TRP A 523 -1.94 12.22 68.51
CA TRP A 523 -2.78 11.50 69.48
C TRP A 523 -3.93 12.37 69.98
N THR A 524 -5.10 11.77 70.22
CA THR A 524 -6.23 12.44 70.87
C THR A 524 -5.92 12.80 72.33
N GLY A 525 -6.35 13.99 72.77
CA GLY A 525 -6.17 14.47 74.16
C GLY A 525 -4.70 14.69 74.57
N ASN A 526 -4.49 14.99 75.85
CA ASN A 526 -3.17 15.09 76.47
C ASN A 526 -2.76 13.76 77.13
N THR A 527 -1.47 13.56 77.39
CA THR A 527 -0.97 12.36 78.09
C THR A 527 -1.52 12.34 79.53
N PRO A 528 -2.25 11.29 79.96
CA PRO A 528 -2.75 11.21 81.32
C PRO A 528 -1.62 10.88 82.30
N HIS A 529 -1.77 11.24 83.57
CA HIS A 529 -0.82 10.95 84.64
C HIS A 529 -1.53 10.35 85.86
N CYS A 530 -0.76 9.68 86.72
CA CYS A 530 -1.27 9.00 87.91
C CYS A 530 -0.97 9.83 89.16
N GLU A 531 -2.00 10.17 89.94
CA GLU A 531 -1.86 10.90 91.20
C GLU A 531 -2.23 10.01 92.39
N ALA A 532 -1.49 10.10 93.48
CA ALA A 532 -1.75 9.27 94.65
C ALA A 532 -3.11 9.61 95.29
N VAL A 533 -3.89 8.60 95.65
CA VAL A 533 -5.21 8.78 96.27
C VAL A 533 -5.07 9.47 97.63
N THR A 534 -5.79 10.56 97.85
CA THR A 534 -5.76 11.36 99.09
C THR A 534 -6.68 10.78 100.17
N CYS A 535 -6.22 10.73 101.42
CA CYS A 535 -7.04 10.45 102.60
C CYS A 535 -7.44 11.73 103.35
N PRO A 536 -8.52 11.70 104.17
CA PRO A 536 -8.91 12.84 105.01
C PRO A 536 -7.76 13.33 105.90
N VAL A 537 -7.55 14.64 106.01
CA VAL A 537 -6.46 15.19 106.82
C VAL A 537 -6.63 14.80 108.30
N LEU A 538 -5.59 14.21 108.90
CA LEU A 538 -5.56 13.90 110.33
C LEU A 538 -4.97 15.08 111.11
N ARG A 539 -5.52 15.33 112.31
CA ARG A 539 -5.04 16.35 113.25
C ARG A 539 -4.64 15.69 114.57
N ALA A 540 -3.72 16.30 115.30
CA ALA A 540 -3.35 15.85 116.64
C ALA A 540 -4.55 15.91 117.60
N THR A 541 -4.71 14.86 118.42
CA THR A 541 -5.77 14.74 119.42
C THR A 541 -5.45 15.62 120.64
N GLU A 542 -6.46 16.01 121.44
CA GLU A 542 -6.22 16.83 122.63
C GLU A 542 -5.26 16.09 123.59
N LYS A 543 -4.12 16.72 123.92
CA LYS A 543 -3.00 16.14 124.70
C LYS A 543 -2.25 14.98 124.02
N GLY A 544 -2.42 14.81 122.71
CA GLY A 544 -1.65 13.90 121.87
C GLY A 544 -0.71 14.62 120.89
N GLU A 545 0.33 13.92 120.44
CA GLU A 545 1.24 14.31 119.37
C GLU A 545 1.00 13.44 118.13
N LEU A 546 1.13 14.05 116.94
CA LEU A 546 0.93 13.41 115.65
C LEU A 546 2.22 13.50 114.83
N ASN A 547 2.77 12.36 114.43
CA ASN A 547 3.93 12.29 113.55
C ASN A 547 3.56 11.49 112.30
N CYS A 548 3.58 12.14 111.14
CA CYS A 548 3.21 11.53 109.87
C CYS A 548 4.41 11.40 108.92
N SER A 549 4.53 10.25 108.28
CA SER A 549 5.41 10.04 107.14
C SER A 549 4.60 10.01 105.84
N HIS A 550 4.96 10.86 104.90
CA HIS A 550 4.26 11.06 103.63
C HIS A 550 5.13 10.58 102.47
N LEU A 551 4.72 9.50 101.80
CA LEU A 551 5.52 8.85 100.76
C LEU A 551 5.26 9.44 99.36
N HIS A 552 4.02 9.82 99.06
CA HIS A 552 3.57 10.29 97.75
C HIS A 552 2.79 11.61 97.85
N GLY A 553 3.11 12.46 98.83
CA GLY A 553 2.38 13.70 99.15
C GLY A 553 1.67 13.67 100.51
N GLU A 554 1.25 14.84 101.00
CA GLU A 554 0.61 14.97 102.31
C GLU A 554 -0.70 14.20 102.37
N PHE A 555 -0.82 13.32 103.37
CA PHE A 555 -1.99 12.49 103.63
C PHE A 555 -2.47 11.66 102.42
N THR A 556 -1.58 11.28 101.49
CA THR A 556 -1.89 10.41 100.34
C THR A 556 -1.59 8.94 100.59
N PHE A 557 -2.00 8.05 99.68
CA PHE A 557 -1.81 6.60 99.74
C PHE A 557 -0.42 6.20 100.22
N GLY A 558 -0.36 5.32 101.23
CA GLY A 558 0.90 4.90 101.85
C GLY A 558 1.37 5.81 103.00
N SER A 559 0.79 7.01 103.18
CA SER A 559 1.07 7.86 104.34
C SER A 559 0.76 7.13 105.64
N THR A 560 1.68 7.20 106.61
CA THR A 560 1.51 6.55 107.92
C THR A 560 1.67 7.59 109.02
N CYS A 561 0.63 7.75 109.84
CA CYS A 561 0.59 8.69 110.93
C CYS A 561 0.57 7.94 112.26
N ALA A 562 1.59 8.15 113.08
CA ALA A 562 1.71 7.60 114.42
C ALA A 562 1.24 8.61 115.47
N PHE A 563 0.60 8.10 116.52
CA PHE A 563 0.02 8.89 117.61
C PHE A 563 0.70 8.54 118.94
N SER A 564 1.09 9.56 119.70
CA SER A 564 1.66 9.40 121.04
C SER A 564 1.00 10.35 122.04
N CYS A 565 0.81 9.94 123.29
CA CYS A 565 0.22 10.78 124.33
C CYS A 565 1.30 11.49 125.17
N GLN A 566 1.00 12.69 125.65
CA GLN A 566 1.84 13.40 126.61
C GLN A 566 1.95 12.63 127.94
N THR A 567 3.04 12.85 128.67
CA THR A 567 3.40 12.14 129.91
C THR A 567 2.25 12.18 130.93
N GLY A 568 1.75 11.00 131.33
CA GLY A 568 0.63 10.85 132.29
C GLY A 568 -0.70 10.34 131.70
N PHE A 569 -0.79 10.22 130.37
CA PHE A 569 -1.97 9.75 129.64
C PHE A 569 -1.68 8.47 128.84
N VAL A 570 -2.66 7.58 128.71
CA VAL A 570 -2.61 6.32 127.97
C VAL A 570 -3.39 6.47 126.67
N LEU A 571 -2.83 5.99 125.55
CA LEU A 571 -3.45 6.01 124.24
C LEU A 571 -4.53 4.92 124.13
N MET A 572 -5.75 5.32 123.80
CA MET A 572 -6.89 4.46 123.52
C MET A 572 -7.20 4.54 122.03
N GLY A 573 -7.17 3.40 121.33
CA GLY A 573 -7.33 3.32 119.87
C GLY A 573 -6.04 2.87 119.17
N SER A 574 -5.95 3.09 117.86
CA SER A 574 -4.77 2.66 117.08
C SER A 574 -3.59 3.61 117.29
N ASP A 575 -2.41 3.04 117.58
CA ASP A 575 -1.13 3.76 117.72
C ASP A 575 -0.57 4.30 116.40
N SER A 576 -1.01 3.73 115.29
CA SER A 576 -0.69 4.18 113.94
C SER A 576 -1.86 3.99 112.99
N ARG A 577 -2.02 4.93 112.05
CA ARG A 577 -3.01 4.86 110.98
C ARG A 577 -2.31 5.01 109.64
N LYS A 578 -2.69 4.19 108.67
CA LYS A 578 -2.13 4.22 107.30
C LYS A 578 -3.21 4.58 106.29
N CYS A 579 -2.87 5.46 105.34
CA CYS A 579 -3.76 5.82 104.24
C CYS A 579 -3.80 4.67 103.21
N THR A 580 -4.99 4.13 103.00
CA THR A 580 -5.25 2.99 102.10
C THR A 580 -5.58 3.44 100.68
N ALA A 581 -5.55 2.50 99.73
CA ALA A 581 -5.81 2.77 98.31
C ALA A 581 -7.25 3.24 98.04
N THR A 582 -8.16 3.08 99.00
CA THR A 582 -9.55 3.52 98.93
C THR A 582 -9.76 4.93 99.49
N GLY A 583 -8.69 5.65 99.87
CA GLY A 583 -8.79 7.00 100.43
C GLY A 583 -9.26 7.02 101.89
N THR A 584 -9.11 5.92 102.63
CA THR A 584 -9.50 5.81 104.05
C THR A 584 -8.30 5.45 104.94
N TRP A 585 -8.34 5.89 106.20
CA TRP A 585 -7.33 5.52 107.19
C TRP A 585 -7.66 4.18 107.85
N THR A 586 -6.63 3.34 108.05
CA THR A 586 -6.76 2.12 108.84
C THR A 586 -6.98 2.41 110.33
N GLY A 587 -7.64 1.50 111.04
CA GLY A 587 -7.79 1.55 112.49
C GLY A 587 -8.76 2.62 113.02
N ASP A 588 -8.99 2.58 114.33
CA ASP A 588 -9.90 3.47 115.05
C ASP A 588 -9.22 4.80 115.43
N ALA A 589 -10.00 5.86 115.63
CA ALA A 589 -9.47 7.17 115.99
C ALA A 589 -8.87 7.16 117.42
N PRO A 590 -7.62 7.59 117.62
CA PRO A 590 -6.98 7.55 118.94
C PRO A 590 -7.43 8.66 119.91
N LEU A 591 -7.38 8.39 121.21
CA LEU A 591 -7.71 9.30 122.32
C LEU A 591 -6.70 9.14 123.49
N CYS A 592 -6.37 10.20 124.24
CA CYS A 592 -5.43 10.13 125.38
C CYS A 592 -6.14 10.33 126.73
N GLU A 593 -6.03 9.37 127.67
CA GLU A 593 -6.74 9.40 128.98
C GLU A 593 -5.79 9.14 130.19
N GLY A 594 -5.93 9.89 131.30
CA GLY A 594 -4.98 9.91 132.43
C GLY A 594 -5.07 8.73 133.42
N ARG A 595 -3.96 8.31 134.05
CA ARG A 595 -3.90 7.11 134.95
C ARG A 595 -3.93 7.45 136.45
N ALA A 596 -4.93 6.95 137.20
CA ALA A 596 -4.99 6.86 138.67
C ALA A 596 -5.54 5.48 139.12
N SER A 597 -5.01 4.90 140.20
CA SER A 597 -5.24 3.50 140.62
C SER A 597 -6.35 3.33 141.70
N ALA A 598 -7.27 2.40 141.45
CA ALA A 598 -8.16 1.60 142.34
C ALA A 598 -9.04 2.25 143.45
N THR A 599 -10.37 2.18 143.21
CA THR A 599 -11.53 2.07 144.14
C THR A 599 -11.64 3.02 145.35
N ALA A 600 -12.67 3.89 145.41
CA ALA A 600 -13.15 4.45 146.68
C ALA A 600 -14.56 5.07 146.63
N GLN A 601 -15.40 4.61 147.55
CA GLN A 601 -16.67 5.17 148.00
C GLN A 601 -16.53 6.64 148.46
N ALA A 602 -17.56 7.47 148.28
CA ALA A 602 -17.57 8.88 148.69
C ALA A 602 -17.40 9.10 150.20
N ILE A 603 -16.49 10.02 150.59
CA ILE A 603 -16.13 10.36 151.99
C ILE A 603 -17.18 11.30 152.61
N LYS A 604 -17.73 10.92 153.78
CA LYS A 604 -18.77 11.65 154.57
C LYS A 604 -18.22 12.15 155.91
N CYS A 605 -18.55 13.39 156.29
CA CYS A 605 -18.34 13.97 157.62
C CYS A 605 -19.52 13.68 158.58
N SER A 606 -19.29 13.75 159.90
CA SER A 606 -20.31 13.57 160.93
C SER A 606 -21.34 14.71 160.95
N ALA A 607 -22.62 14.41 161.20
CA ALA A 607 -23.68 15.43 161.23
C ALA A 607 -23.54 16.39 162.43
N LEU A 608 -23.57 17.70 162.18
CA LEU A 608 -23.45 18.75 163.21
C LEU A 608 -24.80 19.06 163.87
N THR A 609 -24.83 19.24 165.20
CA THR A 609 -26.02 19.61 165.97
C THR A 609 -26.08 21.11 166.27
N THR A 610 -27.29 21.67 166.34
CA THR A 610 -27.54 23.12 166.56
C THR A 610 -27.24 23.55 168.01
N PRO A 611 -26.54 24.68 168.26
CA PRO A 611 -26.27 25.18 169.61
C PRO A 611 -27.54 25.59 170.38
N LYS A 612 -27.58 25.36 171.70
CA LYS A 612 -28.69 25.82 172.57
C LYS A 612 -28.82 27.35 172.48
N MET A 613 -30.04 27.84 172.24
CA MET A 613 -30.36 29.26 171.98
C MET A 613 -29.70 29.85 170.71
N GLY A 614 -29.34 28.99 169.74
CA GLY A 614 -28.88 29.37 168.40
C GLY A 614 -29.53 28.54 167.28
N ARG A 615 -29.18 28.84 166.02
CA ARG A 615 -29.62 28.14 164.79
C ARG A 615 -28.43 27.80 163.90
N ALA A 616 -28.50 26.72 163.13
CA ALA A 616 -27.50 26.32 162.15
C ALA A 616 -28.13 26.12 160.75
N ALA A 617 -27.43 26.51 159.69
CA ALA A 617 -27.84 26.33 158.29
C ALA A 617 -26.68 25.75 157.45
N CYS A 618 -26.91 24.63 156.76
CA CYS A 618 -25.88 23.88 156.03
C CYS A 618 -26.16 23.79 154.52
N PHE A 619 -25.09 23.78 153.71
CA PHE A 619 -25.11 23.63 152.25
C PHE A 619 -24.22 22.44 151.84
N HIS A 620 -24.74 21.55 150.98
CA HIS A 620 -24.10 20.28 150.61
C HIS A 620 -23.96 20.15 149.09
N ILE A 621 -22.72 19.99 148.58
CA ILE A 621 -22.43 20.00 147.13
C ILE A 621 -22.62 18.62 146.49
N HIS A 622 -22.17 17.54 147.16
CA HIS A 622 -22.16 16.18 146.60
C HIS A 622 -22.98 15.17 147.44
N GLY A 623 -23.92 15.69 148.25
CA GLY A 623 -24.78 14.93 149.15
C GLY A 623 -24.56 15.28 150.63
N ASP A 624 -25.52 14.93 151.49
CA ASP A 624 -25.55 15.38 152.89
C ASP A 624 -24.24 15.11 153.65
N PHE A 625 -23.64 16.20 154.14
CA PHE A 625 -22.40 16.24 154.91
C PHE A 625 -21.21 15.54 154.23
N THR A 626 -21.15 15.53 152.89
CA THR A 626 -20.00 15.06 152.10
C THR A 626 -18.93 16.15 151.94
N PHE A 627 -17.75 15.77 151.46
CA PHE A 627 -16.64 16.69 151.19
C PHE A 627 -17.08 17.97 150.46
N GLY A 628 -16.69 19.13 150.99
CA GLY A 628 -17.08 20.46 150.52
C GLY A 628 -18.39 21.02 151.10
N SER A 629 -19.03 20.31 152.05
CA SER A 629 -20.21 20.83 152.76
C SER A 629 -19.87 21.94 153.75
N THR A 630 -20.65 23.02 153.82
CA THR A 630 -20.42 24.17 154.72
C THR A 630 -21.65 24.48 155.59
N CYS A 631 -21.48 24.71 156.90
CA CYS A 631 -22.54 25.02 157.88
C CYS A 631 -22.28 26.34 158.62
N THR A 632 -23.27 27.22 158.74
CA THR A 632 -23.20 28.54 159.40
C THR A 632 -24.09 28.61 160.66
N PHE A 633 -23.69 29.38 161.69
CA PHE A 633 -24.35 29.44 163.01
C PHE A 633 -24.70 30.86 163.46
N SER A 634 -25.85 31.05 164.14
CA SER A 634 -26.32 32.35 164.69
C SER A 634 -27.06 32.21 166.04
N CYS A 635 -27.11 33.27 166.86
CA CYS A 635 -27.74 33.28 168.20
C CYS A 635 -29.03 34.10 168.29
N GLN A 636 -29.91 33.77 169.26
CA GLN A 636 -31.15 34.50 169.53
C GLN A 636 -30.91 35.83 170.28
N LYS A 637 -31.87 36.76 170.20
CA LYS A 637 -31.79 38.13 170.77
C LYS A 637 -31.49 38.10 172.28
N GLY A 638 -30.53 38.91 172.73
CA GLY A 638 -30.04 38.94 174.11
C GLY A 638 -28.85 38.03 174.41
N PHE A 639 -28.38 37.27 173.41
CA PHE A 639 -27.21 36.39 173.47
C PHE A 639 -26.24 36.63 172.30
N VAL A 640 -24.93 36.50 172.54
CA VAL A 640 -23.86 36.69 171.55
C VAL A 640 -23.18 35.35 171.19
N LEU A 641 -22.84 35.16 169.91
CA LEU A 641 -22.16 33.96 169.40
C LEU A 641 -20.69 33.92 169.84
N LYS A 642 -20.24 32.76 170.30
CA LYS A 642 -18.84 32.45 170.65
C LYS A 642 -18.38 31.21 169.89
N GLY A 643 -17.43 31.41 168.97
CA GLY A 643 -16.90 30.39 168.06
C GLY A 643 -16.93 30.87 166.59
N PRO A 644 -16.45 30.05 165.63
CA PRO A 644 -16.42 30.40 164.20
C PRO A 644 -17.82 30.42 163.58
N GLU A 645 -18.17 31.49 162.85
CA GLU A 645 -19.52 31.68 162.29
C GLU A 645 -19.88 30.61 161.23
N SER A 646 -18.90 29.94 160.62
CA SER A 646 -19.08 28.84 159.68
C SER A 646 -18.04 27.72 159.83
N ARG A 647 -18.39 26.49 159.42
CA ARG A 647 -17.54 25.29 159.42
C ARG A 647 -17.70 24.53 158.11
N GLU A 648 -16.64 23.90 157.60
CA GLU A 648 -16.61 23.16 156.32
C GLU A 648 -16.05 21.72 156.46
N CYS A 649 -16.62 20.77 155.72
CA CYS A 649 -16.24 19.35 155.70
C CYS A 649 -15.06 19.09 154.75
N THR A 650 -13.92 18.68 155.32
CA THR A 650 -12.63 18.49 154.60
C THR A 650 -12.46 17.10 153.99
N ALA A 651 -11.46 16.93 153.12
CA ALA A 651 -11.16 15.67 152.40
C ALA A 651 -10.77 14.52 153.34
N LEU A 652 -10.49 14.81 154.62
CA LEU A 652 -10.21 13.85 155.68
C LEU A 652 -11.46 13.39 156.44
N GLY A 653 -12.66 13.88 156.08
CA GLY A 653 -13.92 13.52 156.74
C GLY A 653 -14.21 14.26 158.06
N THR A 654 -13.56 15.39 158.32
CA THR A 654 -13.73 16.21 159.55
C THR A 654 -14.10 17.67 159.25
N TRP A 655 -14.79 18.33 160.20
CA TRP A 655 -15.20 19.74 160.11
C TRP A 655 -14.12 20.71 160.58
N THR A 656 -13.92 21.80 159.84
CA THR A 656 -13.00 22.89 160.23
C THR A 656 -13.47 23.65 161.48
N GLY A 657 -12.53 24.08 162.33
CA GLY A 657 -12.78 24.92 163.51
C GLY A 657 -13.43 24.23 164.72
N ASP A 658 -13.54 24.94 165.85
CA ASP A 658 -14.14 24.45 167.11
C ASP A 658 -15.67 24.67 167.18
N PRO A 659 -16.42 23.96 168.06
CA PRO A 659 -17.88 24.11 168.19
C PRO A 659 -18.34 25.48 168.72
N THR A 660 -19.35 26.08 168.08
CA THR A 660 -19.95 27.38 168.45
C THR A 660 -21.05 27.30 169.53
N HIS A 661 -21.15 28.29 170.43
CA HIS A 661 -22.22 28.42 171.45
C HIS A 661 -22.64 29.89 171.72
N CYS A 662 -23.81 30.11 172.35
CA CYS A 662 -24.40 31.45 172.62
C CYS A 662 -24.35 31.85 174.10
N LYS A 663 -23.99 33.10 174.44
CA LYS A 663 -23.87 33.62 175.84
C LYS A 663 -24.62 34.94 176.08
N ALA A 664 -25.29 35.11 177.24
CA ALA A 664 -26.14 36.28 177.58
C ALA A 664 -25.35 37.59 177.80
N ILE A 665 -26.00 38.75 177.53
CA ILE A 665 -25.44 40.12 177.64
C ILE A 665 -25.52 40.66 179.10
N SER A 666 -24.50 41.42 179.55
CA SER A 666 -24.34 41.93 180.94
C SER A 666 -24.59 43.45 181.07
N CYS A 667 -25.13 43.90 182.22
CA CYS A 667 -25.30 45.31 182.63
C CYS A 667 -24.32 45.76 183.74
N PRO A 668 -24.09 47.08 183.92
CA PRO A 668 -23.21 47.63 184.96
C PRO A 668 -23.56 47.16 186.37
N VAL A 669 -22.58 47.00 187.26
CA VAL A 669 -22.84 46.56 188.65
C VAL A 669 -23.38 47.72 189.50
N LEU A 670 -24.41 47.47 190.31
CA LEU A 670 -24.99 48.45 191.24
C LEU A 670 -24.54 48.18 192.68
N SER A 671 -24.33 49.24 193.46
CA SER A 671 -23.96 49.20 194.88
C SER A 671 -24.96 49.94 195.77
N SER A 672 -24.97 49.63 197.07
CA SER A 672 -25.91 50.23 198.04
C SER A 672 -25.63 51.73 198.26
N PRO A 673 -26.65 52.60 198.28
CA PRO A 673 -26.50 54.02 198.57
C PRO A 673 -26.03 54.25 200.02
N SER A 674 -25.32 55.35 200.28
CA SER A 674 -24.90 55.71 201.65
C SER A 674 -26.13 55.91 202.56
N ARG A 675 -26.20 55.14 203.65
CA ARG A 675 -27.38 55.04 204.54
C ARG A 675 -28.63 54.43 203.88
N GLY A 676 -28.43 53.52 202.93
CA GLY A 676 -29.47 52.70 202.32
C GLY A 676 -29.01 51.28 201.99
N GLN A 677 -29.95 50.39 201.69
CA GLN A 677 -29.74 48.98 201.30
C GLN A 677 -30.17 48.72 199.84
N LEU A 678 -29.53 47.73 199.19
CA LEU A 678 -29.82 47.27 197.83
C LEU A 678 -30.06 45.75 197.82
N THR A 679 -31.13 45.29 197.17
CA THR A 679 -31.46 43.87 196.99
C THR A 679 -31.74 43.56 195.51
N CYS A 680 -31.06 42.58 194.91
CA CYS A 680 -31.18 42.25 193.48
C CYS A 680 -31.57 40.78 193.20
N SER A 681 -32.23 40.52 192.07
CA SER A 681 -32.53 39.21 191.49
C SER A 681 -31.90 39.05 190.09
N HIS A 682 -31.32 37.87 189.82
CA HIS A 682 -30.52 37.59 188.63
C HIS A 682 -30.97 36.30 187.94
N VAL A 683 -31.44 36.38 186.68
CA VAL A 683 -32.06 35.24 185.96
C VAL A 683 -31.06 34.45 185.10
N HIS A 684 -30.11 35.14 184.45
CA HIS A 684 -29.15 34.53 183.51
C HIS A 684 -27.69 34.77 183.92
N GLY A 685 -27.45 35.20 185.17
CA GLY A 685 -26.13 35.59 185.71
C GLY A 685 -26.18 36.96 186.42
N ASN A 686 -25.17 37.25 187.27
CA ASN A 686 -25.13 38.51 188.03
C ASN A 686 -25.17 39.73 187.10
N PHE A 687 -26.17 40.58 187.33
CA PHE A 687 -26.44 41.80 186.57
C PHE A 687 -26.52 41.56 185.06
N THR A 688 -26.98 40.39 184.60
CA THR A 688 -27.21 40.12 183.16
C THR A 688 -28.64 40.40 182.74
N TYR A 689 -28.87 40.39 181.42
CA TYR A 689 -30.16 40.63 180.80
C TYR A 689 -31.29 39.98 181.61
N ASN A 690 -32.31 40.77 181.94
CA ASN A 690 -33.47 40.41 182.76
C ASN A 690 -33.27 40.46 184.30
N SER A 691 -32.13 40.94 184.81
CA SER A 691 -31.91 41.18 186.26
C SER A 691 -32.72 42.37 186.79
N THR A 692 -33.16 42.34 188.06
CA THR A 692 -33.87 43.46 188.73
C THR A 692 -33.30 43.79 190.11
N CYS A 693 -33.24 45.07 190.50
CA CYS A 693 -32.61 45.56 191.73
C CYS A 693 -33.48 46.61 192.45
N ILE A 694 -33.69 46.49 193.77
CA ILE A 694 -34.56 47.33 194.62
C ILE A 694 -33.76 48.03 195.73
N PHE A 695 -34.09 49.30 196.04
CA PHE A 695 -33.35 50.16 196.98
C PHE A 695 -34.20 50.65 198.17
N SER A 696 -33.66 50.71 199.40
CA SER A 696 -34.34 51.24 200.62
C SER A 696 -33.41 52.14 201.46
N CYS A 697 -33.95 53.07 202.27
CA CYS A 697 -33.18 54.01 203.12
C CYS A 697 -33.36 53.72 204.62
N GLU A 698 -32.34 54.06 205.44
CA GLU A 698 -32.35 53.92 206.91
C GLU A 698 -33.27 54.94 207.61
N GLU A 699 -33.69 54.62 208.83
CA GLU A 699 -34.68 55.40 209.59
C GLU A 699 -34.22 56.86 209.82
N GLY A 700 -35.05 57.81 209.41
CA GLY A 700 -34.74 59.25 209.43
C GLY A 700 -34.32 59.86 208.08
N PHE A 701 -34.15 59.06 207.01
CA PHE A 701 -33.78 59.52 205.67
C PHE A 701 -34.84 59.15 204.61
N VAL A 702 -35.06 60.02 203.62
CA VAL A 702 -36.05 59.81 202.54
C VAL A 702 -35.34 59.46 201.21
N ARG A 703 -35.87 58.45 200.50
CA ARG A 703 -35.38 57.98 199.19
C ARG A 703 -35.77 58.97 198.09
N MET A 704 -34.76 59.57 197.46
CA MET A 704 -34.90 60.41 196.27
C MET A 704 -34.50 59.60 195.04
N GLY A 705 -35.49 59.06 194.32
CA GLY A 705 -35.28 58.34 193.06
C GLY A 705 -36.08 57.04 192.93
N ALA A 706 -35.76 56.26 191.89
CA ALA A 706 -36.50 55.05 191.52
C ALA A 706 -36.32 53.92 192.53
N GLU A 707 -37.42 53.26 192.90
CA GLU A 707 -37.41 52.12 193.81
C GLU A 707 -36.76 50.88 193.21
N MET A 708 -36.93 50.64 191.91
CA MET A 708 -36.48 49.43 191.22
C MET A 708 -35.84 49.74 189.85
N LEU A 709 -34.78 49.00 189.53
CA LEU A 709 -34.01 49.05 188.28
C LEU A 709 -34.00 47.68 187.59
N HIS A 710 -34.06 47.64 186.25
CA HIS A 710 -34.05 46.42 185.43
C HIS A 710 -32.97 46.45 184.33
N CYS A 711 -32.33 45.32 184.03
CA CYS A 711 -31.24 45.20 183.05
C CYS A 711 -31.76 44.77 181.66
N GLU A 712 -31.61 45.66 180.67
CA GLU A 712 -32.14 45.49 179.31
C GLU A 712 -31.20 44.74 178.35
N ALA A 713 -31.72 44.28 177.20
CA ALA A 713 -30.95 43.54 176.19
C ALA A 713 -29.84 44.36 175.53
N THR A 714 -29.84 45.68 175.76
CA THR A 714 -28.82 46.64 175.36
C THR A 714 -27.61 46.63 176.28
N GLY A 715 -27.71 46.05 177.48
CA GLY A 715 -26.66 46.07 178.50
C GLY A 715 -26.71 47.28 179.45
N ASN A 716 -27.81 48.05 179.51
CA ASN A 716 -27.98 49.17 180.44
C ASN A 716 -29.15 48.93 181.42
N TRP A 717 -29.14 49.65 182.56
CA TRP A 717 -30.27 49.69 183.49
C TRP A 717 -31.35 50.67 183.02
N THR A 718 -32.59 50.41 183.43
CA THR A 718 -33.74 51.23 183.04
C THR A 718 -33.70 52.69 183.52
N ARG A 719 -32.97 53.02 184.59
CA ARG A 719 -32.85 54.37 185.21
C ARG A 719 -31.50 54.53 185.95
N ASP A 720 -31.30 55.68 186.61
CA ASP A 720 -30.17 55.93 187.51
C ASP A 720 -30.46 55.52 188.97
N PRO A 721 -29.44 55.21 189.79
CA PRO A 721 -29.60 54.79 191.18
C PRO A 721 -30.11 55.92 192.11
N PRO A 722 -30.99 55.62 193.08
CA PRO A 722 -31.50 56.61 194.03
C PRO A 722 -30.49 56.95 195.16
N VAL A 723 -30.72 58.08 195.85
CA VAL A 723 -29.95 58.53 197.03
C VAL A 723 -30.85 58.77 198.25
N CYS A 724 -30.32 58.59 199.46
CA CYS A 724 -31.00 58.82 200.74
C CYS A 724 -30.58 60.18 201.33
N ALA A 725 -31.52 61.09 201.58
CA ALA A 725 -31.27 62.44 202.13
C ALA A 725 -32.10 62.69 203.40
N GLY A 726 -31.53 63.39 204.39
CA GLY A 726 -32.11 63.60 205.73
C GLY A 726 -32.70 64.99 205.92
#